data_AF-A0A6J2JBS8-F1
#
_entry.id   AF-A0A6J2JBS8-F1
#
_cell.length_a   1.000
_cell.length_b   1.000
_cell.length_c   1.000
_cell.angle_alpha   90.00
_cell.angle_beta   90.00
_cell.angle_gamma   90.00
#
_symmetry.space_group_name_H-M   'P 1'
#
loop_
_entity.id
_entity.type
_entity.pdbx_description
1 polymer ?
#
loop_
_entity_poly.entity_id
_entity_poly.type
_entity_poly.pdbx_seq_one_letter_code
_entity_poly.pdbx_strand_id
1 'polypeptide(L)'
;MEENKQDIIRKTKEKTIAADSLDNNAPVHQIIEFLQSKHKKNKVFNYYSQLVKQRNTSWFSHYLYPGQTLTAFGNDWDGGLPSKFFETFAHRSLLPKMITTKVRNTNVTDPVTDIMSKKIDWNQPWQYQYRKLISLKARKQKVYEWLNEEVLHCPKDLVEVAEHWEKDPDIYFDASYNWYYAGNGNMQMISIGGDDYLVHSDMNCLYLSLFNRNNLTIEYEYEAKYKFPEKMLILETVVLQNIIAVRTKYKVVILKFTERNDLLELTKIKEMDSNLPLTGISFDEYHKNILYVTSLDYKLTIVNIDRMKGRSKQLKGRFETLADNWNTVTGSERMYFTHVTKSSLTLYDKRTNSAFERWKWLRDITDNSDCDFITSAKYCSNKPLMYIGTNHHTLLMDMRYSKIENQKVKPLQRWTHGMQSVPTYLSMCNYEHDKELICMSSQWCEDMCVVSNHNDIVTRDSNFRKTMTPYRPPSIFTTLHRAQQKMQCCDLHIPIRDRLSVAVTGLTLFECNEGYCILMQNSLGDISAHVLCPKTMLTFIDDDATEKLNEWSNLCKQSKQIFEVSYIKNIRKVLKNLKRVPDTYPIGENIFKKQKESEIDEKDIYDLYEKADLDMGLLDIWIKSNDKQIIPETIDQSI
;
A
#
# COMPACT_ATOMS: atom_id res chain seq x y z
N MET A 1 -42.41 -29.78 60.67
CA MET A 1 -42.97 -28.43 60.44
C MET A 1 -41.79 -27.55 60.09
N GLU A 2 -41.43 -27.60 58.81
CA GLU A 2 -41.60 -26.49 57.83
C GLU A 2 -40.42 -25.52 57.94
N GLU A 3 -39.36 -25.81 57.19
CA GLU A 3 -39.02 -25.16 55.91
C GLU A 3 -38.34 -23.79 56.10
N ASN A 4 -37.03 -23.73 55.84
CA ASN A 4 -36.52 -22.73 54.90
C ASN A 4 -35.18 -23.18 54.29
N LYS A 5 -35.27 -23.69 53.05
CA LYS A 5 -34.14 -23.97 52.16
C LYS A 5 -33.69 -22.66 51.50
N GLN A 6 -32.67 -21.98 52.02
CA GLN A 6 -31.92 -20.96 51.26
C GLN A 6 -30.44 -20.89 51.63
N ASP A 7 -29.80 -22.04 51.83
CA ASP A 7 -28.37 -22.17 51.68
C ASP A 7 -28.11 -23.38 50.80
N ILE A 8 -27.63 -23.15 49.57
CA ILE A 8 -26.79 -24.05 48.75
C ILE A 8 -26.66 -23.42 47.34
N ILE A 9 -25.43 -22.96 47.04
CA ILE A 9 -24.79 -22.87 45.72
C ILE A 9 -25.13 -21.67 44.81
N ARG A 10 -24.25 -20.66 44.80
CA ARG A 10 -23.38 -20.32 43.64
C ARG A 10 -22.40 -19.19 43.99
N LYS A 11 -21.19 -19.57 44.42
CA LYS A 11 -19.98 -18.79 44.14
C LYS A 11 -19.79 -18.77 42.63
N THR A 12 -20.13 -17.66 41.98
CA THR A 12 -19.75 -17.39 40.60
C THR A 12 -18.22 -17.31 40.55
N LYS A 13 -17.60 -18.38 40.04
CA LYS A 13 -16.20 -18.35 39.60
C LYS A 13 -16.06 -17.22 38.57
N GLU A 14 -15.15 -16.29 38.80
CA GLU A 14 -14.62 -15.44 37.75
C GLU A 14 -14.04 -16.35 36.66
N LYS A 15 -14.79 -16.50 35.56
CA LYS A 15 -14.27 -17.13 34.34
C LYS A 15 -13.34 -16.12 33.70
N THR A 16 -12.04 -16.43 33.68
CA THR A 16 -11.09 -15.89 32.72
C THR A 16 -11.64 -16.12 31.31
N ILE A 17 -12.05 -15.04 30.64
CA ILE A 17 -12.51 -15.06 29.25
C ILE A 17 -11.28 -15.27 28.38
N ALA A 18 -11.21 -16.45 27.76
CA ALA A 18 -10.33 -16.75 26.65
C ALA A 18 -11.18 -17.07 25.43
N ALA A 19 -10.69 -16.66 24.26
CA ALA A 19 -11.06 -17.00 22.87
C ALA A 19 -12.16 -16.18 22.19
N ASP A 20 -11.74 -15.38 21.20
CA ASP A 20 -12.06 -15.37 19.74
C ASP A 20 -13.44 -15.81 19.18
N SER A 21 -14.39 -16.25 19.99
CA SER A 21 -15.75 -16.59 19.57
C SER A 21 -16.73 -16.16 20.65
N LEU A 22 -17.83 -15.52 20.25
CA LEU A 22 -18.88 -15.11 21.16
C LEU A 22 -19.51 -16.36 21.78
N ASP A 23 -19.53 -16.46 23.11
CA ASP A 23 -20.30 -17.48 23.82
C ASP A 23 -21.79 -17.26 23.52
N ASN A 24 -22.48 -18.29 23.00
CA ASN A 24 -23.91 -18.23 22.67
C ASN A 24 -24.80 -17.92 23.88
N ASN A 25 -24.26 -18.02 25.09
CA ASN A 25 -24.93 -17.67 26.35
C ASN A 25 -24.59 -16.26 26.86
N ALA A 26 -23.87 -15.44 26.08
CA ALA A 26 -23.51 -14.08 26.50
C ALA A 26 -24.75 -13.15 26.57
N PRO A 27 -24.84 -12.25 27.56
CA PRO A 27 -25.92 -11.26 27.63
C PRO A 27 -25.99 -10.38 26.37
N VAL A 28 -27.20 -10.11 25.89
CA VAL A 28 -27.47 -9.37 24.62
C VAL A 28 -26.72 -8.03 24.51
N HIS A 29 -26.53 -7.30 25.60
CA HIS A 29 -25.77 -6.05 25.57
C HIS A 29 -24.28 -6.29 25.22
N GLN A 30 -23.68 -7.40 25.66
CA GLN A 30 -22.30 -7.79 25.33
C GLN A 30 -22.19 -8.32 23.90
N ILE A 31 -23.22 -9.05 23.42
CA ILE A 31 -23.33 -9.46 22.01
C ILE A 31 -23.39 -8.22 21.10
N ILE A 32 -24.25 -7.27 21.44
CA ILE A 32 -24.41 -6.02 20.69
C ILE A 32 -23.16 -5.15 20.82
N GLU A 33 -22.52 -5.04 21.98
CA GLU A 33 -21.25 -4.32 22.15
C GLU A 33 -20.11 -4.97 21.37
N PHE A 34 -20.03 -6.30 21.32
CA PHE A 34 -19.08 -7.03 20.49
C PHE A 34 -19.32 -6.77 18.99
N LEU A 35 -20.57 -6.88 18.51
CA LEU A 35 -20.94 -6.54 17.14
C LEU A 35 -20.69 -5.06 16.81
N GLN A 36 -20.91 -4.15 17.77
CA GLN A 36 -20.61 -2.73 17.65
C GLN A 36 -19.10 -2.42 17.67
N SER A 37 -18.31 -3.19 18.42
CA SER A 37 -16.84 -3.09 18.45
C SER A 37 -16.24 -3.50 17.12
N LYS A 38 -16.81 -4.52 16.45
CA LYS A 38 -16.50 -4.85 15.05
C LYS A 38 -16.97 -3.76 14.09
N HIS A 39 -18.14 -3.16 14.33
CA HIS A 39 -18.71 -2.08 13.49
C HIS A 39 -17.95 -0.74 13.57
N LYS A 40 -17.31 -0.39 14.69
CA LYS A 40 -16.44 0.81 14.75
C LYS A 40 -15.27 0.73 13.77
N LYS A 41 -14.82 -0.49 13.43
CA LYS A 41 -13.83 -0.75 12.37
C LYS A 41 -14.47 -0.69 10.96
N ASN A 42 -15.73 -1.13 10.78
CA ASN A 42 -16.44 -1.07 9.48
C ASN A 42 -17.06 0.29 9.10
N LYS A 43 -17.14 1.28 9.99
CA LYS A 43 -17.40 2.68 9.56
C LYS A 43 -16.27 3.21 8.66
N VAL A 44 -15.07 2.64 8.77
CA VAL A 44 -13.93 2.89 7.86
C VAL A 44 -14.22 2.47 6.46
N PHE A 45 -14.75 1.26 6.35
CA PHE A 45 -15.07 0.64 5.10
C PHE A 45 -16.32 1.24 4.41
N ASN A 46 -17.32 1.70 5.18
CA ASN A 46 -18.53 2.30 4.62
C ASN A 46 -18.34 3.76 4.13
N TYR A 47 -17.42 4.50 4.73
CA TYR A 47 -17.01 5.80 4.18
C TYR A 47 -16.13 5.61 2.93
N TYR A 48 -15.28 4.57 2.95
CA TYR A 48 -14.49 4.11 1.81
C TYR A 48 -15.37 3.61 0.63
N SER A 49 -16.47 2.91 0.90
CA SER A 49 -17.40 2.40 -0.12
C SER A 49 -18.20 3.51 -0.80
N GLN A 50 -18.55 4.57 -0.07
CA GLN A 50 -19.13 5.79 -0.66
C GLN A 50 -18.09 6.62 -1.45
N LEU A 51 -16.79 6.40 -1.19
CA LEU A 51 -15.62 6.95 -1.90
C LEU A 51 -15.05 6.05 -3.02
N VAL A 52 -15.71 4.93 -3.36
CA VAL A 52 -15.40 4.11 -4.55
C VAL A 52 -15.57 4.88 -5.88
N LYS A 53 -15.87 6.18 -5.83
CA LYS A 53 -15.46 7.12 -6.88
C LYS A 53 -13.94 7.40 -6.80
N GLN A 54 -13.18 6.39 -7.21
CA GLN A 54 -11.80 6.45 -7.72
C GLN A 54 -10.68 6.76 -6.69
N ARG A 55 -10.03 5.70 -6.19
CA ARG A 55 -8.60 5.66 -5.81
C ARG A 55 -8.13 6.30 -4.49
N ASN A 56 -9.00 6.87 -3.65
CA ASN A 56 -8.61 7.41 -2.35
C ASN A 56 -8.70 6.37 -1.22
N THR A 57 -7.58 6.01 -0.58
CA THR A 57 -7.57 5.07 0.57
C THR A 57 -7.49 5.74 1.94
N SER A 58 -7.26 7.06 2.01
CA SER A 58 -7.25 7.80 3.26
C SER A 58 -8.57 8.53 3.48
N TRP A 59 -9.15 8.34 4.66
CA TRP A 59 -10.33 9.06 5.15
C TRP A 59 -10.20 10.58 5.18
N PHE A 60 -8.97 11.05 5.19
CA PHE A 60 -8.61 12.45 5.13
C PHE A 60 -7.65 12.62 3.96
N SER A 61 -7.75 13.73 3.22
CA SER A 61 -6.83 14.05 2.13
C SER A 61 -5.42 14.43 2.63
N HIS A 62 -4.94 13.80 3.71
CA HIS A 62 -3.63 14.01 4.33
C HIS A 62 -2.48 13.82 3.35
N TYR A 63 -2.65 12.98 2.31
CA TYR A 63 -1.68 12.85 1.23
C TYR A 63 -1.43 14.16 0.45
N LEU A 64 -2.33 15.14 0.54
CA LEU A 64 -2.18 16.47 -0.06
C LEU A 64 -1.38 17.45 0.83
N TYR A 65 -1.25 17.15 2.12
CA TYR A 65 -0.60 18.05 3.07
C TYR A 65 0.83 17.56 3.34
N PRO A 66 1.87 18.33 2.97
CA PRO A 66 3.23 17.97 3.31
C PRO A 66 3.42 18.06 4.83
N GLY A 67 3.65 16.92 5.49
CA GLY A 67 4.09 16.88 6.88
C GLY A 67 5.53 17.39 7.02
N GLN A 68 5.86 17.94 8.20
CA GLN A 68 7.22 18.47 8.47
C GLN A 68 8.28 17.38 8.34
N THR A 69 9.48 17.69 7.88
CA THR A 69 10.57 16.72 7.87
C THR A 69 11.10 16.54 9.29
N LEU A 70 11.39 15.31 9.72
CA LEU A 70 12.11 15.10 10.98
C LEU A 70 13.56 15.55 10.78
N THR A 71 13.83 16.78 11.16
CA THR A 71 15.16 17.36 11.23
C THR A 71 15.43 17.76 12.67
N ALA A 72 16.48 17.18 13.26
CA ALA A 72 16.97 17.64 14.55
C ALA A 72 17.70 18.96 14.32
N PHE A 73 17.17 20.05 14.85
CA PHE A 73 17.86 21.32 14.90
C PHE A 73 18.78 21.32 16.12
N GLY A 74 20.02 21.80 15.96
CA GLY A 74 20.91 22.01 17.10
C GLY A 74 20.35 23.07 18.04
N ASN A 75 20.82 23.09 19.29
CA ASN A 75 20.40 24.09 20.28
C ASN A 75 20.74 25.54 19.85
N ASP A 76 21.73 25.68 18.97
CA ASP A 76 22.22 26.96 18.46
C ASP A 76 21.49 27.39 17.17
N TRP A 77 20.37 26.75 16.83
CA TRP A 77 19.61 27.06 15.62
C TRP A 77 18.88 28.40 15.74
N ASP A 78 19.15 29.29 14.79
CA ASP A 78 18.65 30.67 14.71
C ASP A 78 17.25 30.79 14.07
N GLY A 79 16.61 29.66 13.74
CA GLY A 79 15.31 29.61 13.05
C GLY A 79 15.41 29.71 11.52
N GLY A 80 16.61 29.90 10.96
CA GLY A 80 16.82 29.97 9.51
C GLY A 80 16.87 28.58 8.86
N LEU A 81 16.20 28.39 7.72
CA LEU A 81 16.43 27.19 6.90
C LEU A 81 17.77 27.33 6.17
N PRO A 82 18.67 26.34 6.27
CA PRO A 82 19.96 26.40 5.59
C PRO A 82 19.78 26.39 4.07
N SER A 83 20.70 27.04 3.36
CA SER A 83 20.72 26.98 1.89
C SER A 83 20.77 25.51 1.42
N LYS A 84 19.94 25.18 0.42
CA LYS A 84 19.78 23.80 -0.10
C LYS A 84 19.24 22.78 0.91
N PHE A 85 18.44 23.22 1.90
CA PHE A 85 17.69 22.31 2.78
C PHE A 85 16.84 21.32 1.98
N PHE A 86 16.14 21.83 0.95
CA PHE A 86 15.42 21.01 -0.02
C PHE A 86 16.33 20.66 -1.20
N GLU A 87 16.68 19.39 -1.34
CA GLU A 87 17.38 18.87 -2.52
C GLU A 87 16.38 18.63 -3.66
N THR A 88 16.78 18.99 -4.88
CA THR A 88 16.01 18.64 -6.07
C THR A 88 16.42 17.26 -6.58
N PHE A 89 15.43 16.45 -6.97
CA PHE A 89 15.72 15.17 -7.61
C PHE A 89 16.35 15.41 -9.00
N ALA A 90 17.55 14.86 -9.20
CA ALA A 90 18.38 15.10 -10.39
C ALA A 90 17.90 14.32 -11.62
N HIS A 91 17.16 13.24 -11.41
CA HIS A 91 16.66 12.37 -12.47
C HIS A 91 15.22 12.71 -12.87
N ARG A 92 14.83 12.21 -14.03
CA ARG A 92 13.45 12.19 -14.51
C ARG A 92 13.18 10.82 -15.11
N SER A 93 11.92 10.41 -15.02
CA SER A 93 11.48 9.17 -15.65
C SER A 93 11.04 9.41 -17.08
N LEU A 94 11.44 8.53 -17.99
CA LEU A 94 10.76 8.33 -19.27
C LEU A 94 9.36 7.76 -19.05
N LEU A 95 8.56 7.70 -20.10
CA LEU A 95 7.28 6.98 -20.03
C LEU A 95 7.53 5.48 -19.77
N PRO A 96 6.70 4.83 -18.94
CA PRO A 96 6.83 3.41 -18.70
C PRO A 96 6.57 2.60 -19.97
N LYS A 97 7.43 1.60 -20.18
CA LYS A 97 7.44 0.69 -21.32
C LYS A 97 6.92 -0.67 -20.88
N MET A 98 6.00 -1.28 -21.64
CA MET A 98 5.63 -2.67 -21.42
C MET A 98 6.76 -3.58 -21.93
N ILE A 99 7.26 -4.47 -21.08
CA ILE A 99 8.37 -5.39 -21.43
C ILE A 99 7.92 -6.84 -21.57
N THR A 100 6.69 -7.15 -21.13
CA THR A 100 6.07 -8.45 -21.35
C THR A 100 5.77 -8.65 -22.83
N THR A 101 6.37 -9.68 -23.43
CA THR A 101 6.08 -10.07 -24.83
C THR A 101 5.18 -11.31 -24.92
N LYS A 102 4.81 -11.90 -23.77
CA LYS A 102 3.92 -13.06 -23.67
C LYS A 102 2.78 -12.77 -22.68
N VAL A 103 1.62 -12.36 -23.20
CA VAL A 103 0.44 -12.04 -22.40
C VAL A 103 -0.22 -13.31 -21.85
N ARG A 104 -0.49 -13.34 -20.55
CA ARG A 104 -1.19 -14.42 -19.85
C ARG A 104 -2.51 -13.92 -19.25
N ASN A 105 -3.41 -14.83 -18.87
CA ASN A 105 -4.59 -14.48 -18.06
C ASN A 105 -5.48 -13.39 -18.70
N THR A 106 -5.82 -13.52 -20.00
CA THR A 106 -6.55 -12.47 -20.74
C THR A 106 -8.01 -12.27 -20.31
N ASN A 107 -8.65 -13.30 -19.76
CA ASN A 107 -10.06 -13.29 -19.33
C ASN A 107 -10.21 -13.53 -17.83
N VAL A 108 -9.21 -13.17 -17.03
CA VAL A 108 -9.18 -13.41 -15.59
C VAL A 108 -9.37 -12.08 -14.87
N THR A 109 -10.23 -12.07 -13.86
CA THR A 109 -10.42 -10.92 -12.97
C THR A 109 -9.24 -10.77 -12.02
N ASP A 110 -8.96 -9.55 -11.58
CA ASP A 110 -7.85 -9.28 -10.68
C ASP A 110 -8.00 -10.02 -9.33
N PRO A 111 -7.13 -11.00 -9.01
CA PRO A 111 -7.21 -11.79 -7.78
C PRO A 111 -6.97 -10.96 -6.52
N VAL A 112 -6.24 -9.85 -6.63
CA VAL A 112 -5.86 -9.02 -5.48
C VAL A 112 -7.07 -8.23 -5.01
N THR A 113 -7.87 -7.72 -5.94
CA THR A 113 -9.06 -6.93 -5.64
C THR A 113 -10.33 -7.76 -5.50
N ASP A 114 -10.35 -9.02 -5.95
CA ASP A 114 -11.51 -9.93 -5.83
C ASP A 114 -12.03 -10.05 -4.39
N ILE A 115 -11.15 -10.22 -3.40
CA ILE A 115 -11.55 -10.27 -1.99
C ILE A 115 -12.17 -8.95 -1.51
N MET A 116 -11.64 -7.83 -1.98
CA MET A 116 -12.14 -6.50 -1.64
C MET A 116 -13.53 -6.30 -2.26
N SER A 117 -13.72 -6.66 -3.53
CA SER A 117 -15.01 -6.60 -4.22
C SER A 117 -16.05 -7.47 -3.53
N LYS A 118 -15.71 -8.72 -3.19
CA LYS A 118 -16.59 -9.62 -2.43
C LYS A 118 -16.97 -9.05 -1.07
N LYS A 119 -16.02 -8.43 -0.36
CA LYS A 119 -16.29 -7.72 0.91
C LYS A 119 -17.19 -6.51 0.72
N ILE A 120 -17.08 -5.78 -0.39
CA ILE A 120 -17.97 -4.67 -0.73
C ILE A 120 -19.37 -5.22 -0.95
N ASP A 121 -19.54 -6.22 -1.81
CA ASP A 121 -20.85 -6.81 -2.13
C ASP A 121 -21.51 -7.42 -0.89
N TRP A 122 -20.72 -8.07 -0.04
CA TRP A 122 -21.17 -8.55 1.27
C TRP A 122 -21.59 -7.40 2.18
N ASN A 123 -20.83 -6.30 2.27
CA ASN A 123 -21.20 -5.16 3.13
C ASN A 123 -22.36 -4.30 2.61
N GLN A 124 -22.68 -4.32 1.31
CA GLN A 124 -23.73 -3.44 0.73
C GLN A 124 -25.14 -3.67 1.35
N PRO A 125 -25.66 -4.91 1.45
CA PRO A 125 -26.93 -5.20 2.13
C PRO A 125 -26.96 -4.82 3.62
N TRP A 126 -25.79 -4.73 4.27
CA TRP A 126 -25.68 -4.47 5.70
C TRP A 126 -26.28 -3.12 6.10
N GLN A 127 -26.24 -2.09 5.24
CA GLN A 127 -26.81 -0.77 5.58
C GLN A 127 -28.33 -0.83 5.83
N TYR A 128 -29.03 -1.73 5.14
CA TYR A 128 -30.46 -1.99 5.35
C TYR A 128 -30.70 -2.80 6.64
N GLN A 129 -29.90 -3.85 6.85
CA GLN A 129 -29.99 -4.71 8.04
C GLN A 129 -29.58 -3.99 9.34
N TYR A 130 -28.56 -3.13 9.29
CA TYR A 130 -28.11 -2.31 10.42
C TYR A 130 -29.17 -1.30 10.86
N ARG A 131 -29.90 -0.68 9.92
CA ARG A 131 -31.03 0.19 10.25
C ARG A 131 -32.15 -0.57 10.96
N LYS A 132 -32.41 -1.83 10.59
CA LYS A 132 -33.33 -2.73 11.32
C LYS A 132 -32.81 -3.06 12.73
N LEU A 133 -31.52 -3.32 12.90
CA LEU A 133 -30.94 -3.56 14.23
C LEU A 133 -31.03 -2.34 15.15
N ILE A 134 -30.77 -1.13 14.64
CA ILE A 134 -30.93 0.10 15.41
C ILE A 134 -32.40 0.30 15.81
N SER A 135 -33.35 0.02 14.91
CA SER A 135 -34.78 0.16 15.22
C SER A 135 -35.23 -0.86 16.27
N LEU A 136 -34.69 -2.07 16.27
CA LEU A 136 -34.89 -3.06 17.35
C LEU A 136 -34.34 -2.58 18.70
N LYS A 137 -33.15 -1.95 18.71
CA LYS A 137 -32.56 -1.35 19.93
C LYS A 137 -33.41 -0.20 20.48
N ALA A 138 -33.96 0.63 19.59
CA ALA A 138 -34.84 1.74 19.96
C ALA A 138 -36.17 1.27 20.56
N ARG A 139 -36.65 0.07 20.19
CA ARG A 139 -37.94 -0.47 20.65
C ARG A 139 -37.95 -1.06 22.05
N LYS A 140 -36.80 -1.19 22.75
CA LYS A 140 -36.68 -1.70 24.15
C LYS A 140 -37.55 -2.94 24.49
N GLN A 141 -37.97 -3.74 23.51
CA GLN A 141 -38.84 -4.88 23.77
C GLN A 141 -37.99 -6.04 24.33
N LYS A 142 -38.58 -6.79 25.26
CA LYS A 142 -38.06 -8.09 25.70
C LYS A 142 -38.15 -9.01 24.48
N VAL A 143 -37.04 -9.06 23.77
CA VAL A 143 -36.97 -9.58 22.41
C VAL A 143 -36.63 -11.09 22.39
N TYR A 144 -36.31 -11.65 23.55
CA TYR A 144 -35.89 -13.03 23.67
C TYR A 144 -36.68 -13.77 24.74
N GLU A 145 -37.25 -14.89 24.35
CA GLU A 145 -37.98 -15.81 25.23
C GLU A 145 -37.38 -17.20 25.07
N TRP A 146 -36.87 -17.77 26.16
CA TRP A 146 -36.45 -19.17 26.15
C TRP A 146 -37.72 -20.03 26.08
N LEU A 147 -37.88 -20.78 25.00
CA LEU A 147 -38.98 -21.72 24.83
C LEU A 147 -38.74 -22.98 25.67
N ASN A 148 -37.47 -23.38 25.84
CA ASN A 148 -36.98 -24.43 26.72
C ASN A 148 -35.48 -24.22 27.02
N GLU A 149 -34.80 -25.19 27.65
CA GLU A 149 -33.37 -25.09 28.02
C GLU A 149 -32.41 -25.00 26.83
N GLU A 150 -32.85 -25.33 25.61
CA GLU A 150 -32.00 -25.40 24.41
C GLU A 150 -32.39 -24.40 23.30
N VAL A 151 -33.61 -23.86 23.32
CA VAL A 151 -34.20 -23.08 22.22
C VAL A 151 -34.58 -21.69 22.68
N LEU A 152 -33.87 -20.70 22.14
CA LEU A 152 -34.11 -19.28 22.35
C LEU A 152 -34.97 -18.71 21.20
N HIS A 153 -36.16 -18.22 21.52
CA HIS A 153 -36.93 -17.40 20.58
C HIS A 153 -36.23 -16.06 20.42
N CYS A 154 -35.84 -15.72 19.19
CA CYS A 154 -35.21 -14.45 18.85
C CYS A 154 -35.85 -13.87 17.59
N PRO A 155 -35.78 -12.54 17.36
CA PRO A 155 -36.31 -11.95 16.14
C PRO A 155 -35.59 -12.50 14.93
N LYS A 156 -36.38 -12.75 13.90
CA LYS A 156 -35.89 -13.13 12.58
C LYS A 156 -34.80 -12.18 12.07
N ASP A 157 -34.93 -10.87 12.30
CA ASP A 157 -33.94 -9.87 11.88
C ASP A 157 -32.55 -10.09 12.51
N LEU A 158 -32.46 -10.64 13.73
CA LEU A 158 -31.18 -10.95 14.38
C LEU A 158 -30.57 -12.25 13.84
N VAL A 159 -31.40 -13.22 13.48
CA VAL A 159 -30.97 -14.43 12.77
C VAL A 159 -30.47 -14.09 11.37
N GLU A 160 -31.21 -13.26 10.62
CA GLU A 160 -30.82 -12.77 9.29
C GLU A 160 -29.47 -12.03 9.33
N VAL A 161 -29.22 -11.29 10.41
CA VAL A 161 -27.94 -10.62 10.68
C VAL A 161 -26.85 -11.63 10.98
N ALA A 162 -27.06 -12.60 11.87
CA ALA A 162 -26.06 -13.61 12.19
C ALA A 162 -25.70 -14.45 10.95
N GLU A 163 -26.70 -14.88 10.19
CA GLU A 163 -26.52 -15.60 8.91
C GLU A 163 -25.73 -14.76 7.90
N HIS A 164 -25.96 -13.45 7.86
CA HIS A 164 -25.16 -12.55 7.03
C HIS A 164 -23.69 -12.50 7.48
N TRP A 165 -23.41 -12.45 8.78
CA TRP A 165 -22.04 -12.46 9.31
C TRP A 165 -21.32 -13.79 9.10
N GLU A 166 -22.02 -14.92 9.10
CA GLU A 166 -21.43 -16.23 8.76
C GLU A 166 -21.02 -16.32 7.28
N LYS A 167 -21.62 -15.49 6.42
CA LYS A 167 -21.29 -15.40 4.99
C LYS A 167 -20.16 -14.42 4.67
N ASP A 168 -19.43 -13.96 5.69
CA ASP A 168 -18.24 -13.12 5.49
C ASP A 168 -17.22 -13.86 4.58
N PRO A 169 -16.85 -13.30 3.41
CA PRO A 169 -15.91 -13.94 2.50
C PRO A 169 -14.51 -14.13 3.08
N ASP A 170 -14.11 -13.34 4.08
CA ASP A 170 -12.86 -13.52 4.83
C ASP A 170 -12.88 -12.81 6.19
N ILE A 171 -13.11 -13.58 7.25
CA ILE A 171 -13.19 -13.09 8.64
C ILE A 171 -11.93 -12.36 9.15
N TYR A 172 -10.80 -12.47 8.45
CA TYR A 172 -9.53 -11.86 8.84
C TYR A 172 -9.21 -10.56 8.10
N PHE A 173 -10.01 -10.17 7.11
CA PHE A 173 -9.69 -9.08 6.20
C PHE A 173 -10.80 -8.02 6.15
N ASP A 174 -10.54 -6.80 6.65
CA ASP A 174 -11.46 -5.65 6.56
C ASP A 174 -10.73 -4.36 6.12
N ALA A 175 -9.53 -4.50 5.55
CA ALA A 175 -8.66 -3.39 5.20
C ALA A 175 -9.02 -2.71 3.87
N SER A 176 -8.56 -1.46 3.72
CA SER A 176 -8.67 -0.65 2.49
C SER A 176 -7.63 -0.99 1.41
N TYR A 177 -6.72 -1.93 1.69
CA TYR A 177 -5.72 -2.46 0.78
C TYR A 177 -5.48 -3.93 1.09
N ASN A 178 -5.05 -4.70 0.09
CA ASN A 178 -4.84 -6.12 0.26
C ASN A 178 -3.47 -6.43 0.90
N TRP A 179 -3.40 -6.31 2.23
CA TRP A 179 -2.19 -6.58 3.00
C TRP A 179 -1.69 -8.03 2.89
N TYR A 180 -2.49 -8.97 2.36
CA TYR A 180 -1.97 -10.31 2.07
C TYR A 180 -0.84 -10.29 1.05
N TYR A 181 -0.83 -9.32 0.12
CA TYR A 181 0.22 -9.14 -0.87
C TYR A 181 1.34 -8.19 -0.42
N ALA A 182 1.21 -7.56 0.76
CA ALA A 182 2.24 -6.67 1.27
C ALA A 182 3.51 -7.43 1.69
N GLY A 183 4.65 -6.74 1.64
CA GLY A 183 5.96 -7.31 1.98
C GLY A 183 6.92 -7.22 0.81
N ASN A 184 7.59 -8.33 0.49
CA ASN A 184 8.53 -8.39 -0.63
C ASN A 184 7.85 -8.51 -2.01
N GLY A 185 6.52 -8.67 -2.04
CA GLY A 185 5.75 -8.87 -3.25
C GLY A 185 6.14 -10.15 -3.99
N ASN A 186 5.86 -10.16 -5.27
CA ASN A 186 5.92 -11.35 -6.14
C ASN A 186 6.93 -11.21 -7.29
N MET A 187 7.81 -10.22 -7.25
CA MET A 187 8.86 -10.01 -8.24
C MET A 187 10.20 -9.72 -7.58
N GLN A 188 11.23 -10.48 -7.93
CA GLN A 188 12.60 -10.28 -7.50
C GLN A 188 13.57 -10.55 -8.65
N MET A 189 14.71 -9.88 -8.62
CA MET A 189 15.80 -10.12 -9.56
C MET A 189 16.92 -10.89 -8.87
N ILE A 190 17.46 -11.90 -9.53
CA ILE A 190 18.61 -12.69 -9.06
C ILE A 190 19.62 -12.83 -10.18
N SER A 191 20.88 -13.09 -9.83
CA SER A 191 21.93 -13.41 -10.80
C SER A 191 22.36 -14.86 -10.66
N ILE A 192 22.36 -15.60 -11.77
CA ILE A 192 22.78 -17.00 -11.86
C ILE A 192 23.84 -17.08 -12.96
N GLY A 193 25.05 -17.53 -12.63
CA GLY A 193 26.12 -17.67 -13.62
C GLY A 193 26.60 -16.36 -14.26
N GLY A 194 26.19 -15.20 -13.74
CA GLY A 194 26.47 -13.88 -14.32
C GLY A 194 25.28 -13.31 -15.11
N ASP A 195 24.29 -14.13 -15.44
CA ASP A 195 23.07 -13.72 -16.11
C ASP A 195 22.00 -13.29 -15.10
N ASP A 196 21.20 -12.29 -15.46
CA ASP A 196 20.10 -11.79 -14.64
C ASP A 196 18.81 -12.57 -14.94
N TYR A 197 18.12 -12.99 -13.88
CA TYR A 197 16.82 -13.66 -13.96
C TYR A 197 15.79 -12.92 -13.12
N LEU A 198 14.56 -12.91 -13.61
CA LEU A 198 13.39 -12.48 -12.85
C LEU A 198 12.69 -13.70 -12.25
N VAL A 199 12.61 -13.72 -10.93
CA VAL A 199 11.67 -14.56 -10.20
C VAL A 199 10.38 -13.78 -10.08
N HIS A 200 9.35 -14.20 -10.80
CA HIS A 200 8.05 -13.53 -10.82
C HIS A 200 6.91 -14.53 -10.76
N SER A 201 5.73 -14.11 -10.30
CA SER A 201 4.57 -15.00 -10.25
C SER A 201 3.29 -14.34 -10.72
N ASP A 202 2.47 -15.08 -11.46
CA ASP A 202 1.08 -14.72 -11.74
C ASP A 202 0.15 -15.72 -11.06
N MET A 203 -0.88 -15.22 -10.37
CA MET A 203 -1.89 -16.05 -9.71
C MET A 203 -1.30 -17.16 -8.82
N ASN A 204 -1.26 -18.40 -9.34
CA ASN A 204 -0.81 -19.63 -8.70
C ASN A 204 0.41 -20.25 -9.42
N CYS A 205 1.11 -19.50 -10.26
CA CYS A 205 2.28 -19.98 -11.01
C CYS A 205 3.48 -19.10 -10.72
N LEU A 206 4.58 -19.73 -10.31
CA LEU A 206 5.89 -19.09 -10.17
C LEU A 206 6.71 -19.34 -11.44
N TYR A 207 7.43 -18.33 -11.88
CA TYR A 207 8.31 -18.36 -13.03
C TYR A 207 9.70 -17.85 -12.66
N LEU A 208 10.69 -18.38 -13.38
CA LEU A 208 12.07 -17.91 -13.40
C LEU A 208 12.43 -17.70 -14.86
N SER A 209 12.52 -16.45 -15.29
CA SER A 209 12.74 -16.06 -16.69
C SER A 209 14.05 -15.30 -16.82
N LEU A 210 14.80 -15.56 -17.89
CA LEU A 210 16.02 -14.82 -18.21
C LEU A 210 15.64 -13.37 -18.56
N PHE A 211 16.41 -12.42 -18.03
CA PHE A 211 16.14 -10.99 -18.15
C PHE A 211 17.37 -10.23 -18.63
N ASN A 212 17.24 -9.58 -19.77
CA ASN A 212 18.27 -8.70 -20.28
C ASN A 212 18.09 -7.30 -19.69
N ARG A 213 18.95 -6.97 -18.71
CA ARG A 213 18.92 -5.68 -18.02
C ARG A 213 19.13 -4.49 -18.95
N ASN A 214 19.98 -4.62 -19.96
CA ASN A 214 20.40 -3.51 -20.82
C ASN A 214 19.29 -3.12 -21.81
N ASN A 215 18.60 -4.13 -22.36
CA ASN A 215 17.54 -3.94 -23.34
C ASN A 215 16.14 -3.92 -22.72
N LEU A 216 16.04 -4.27 -21.43
CA LEU A 216 14.78 -4.42 -20.68
C LEU A 216 13.83 -5.42 -21.38
N THR A 217 14.34 -6.59 -21.71
CA THR A 217 13.58 -7.67 -22.38
C THR A 217 13.58 -8.95 -21.56
N ILE A 218 12.46 -9.67 -21.62
CA ILE A 218 12.30 -10.96 -20.94
C ILE A 218 12.33 -12.07 -21.99
N GLU A 219 13.20 -13.05 -21.78
CA GLU A 219 13.32 -14.22 -22.64
C GLU A 219 12.54 -15.40 -22.03
N TYR A 220 11.49 -15.82 -22.74
CA TYR A 220 10.57 -16.84 -22.28
C TYR A 220 10.91 -18.26 -22.76
N GLU A 221 11.92 -18.42 -23.62
CA GLU A 221 12.31 -19.71 -24.20
C GLU A 221 12.88 -20.67 -23.16
N TYR A 222 13.67 -20.14 -22.21
CA TYR A 222 14.34 -20.88 -21.14
C TYR A 222 13.65 -20.73 -19.77
N GLU A 223 12.36 -20.41 -19.77
CA GLU A 223 11.59 -20.14 -18.55
C GLU A 223 11.33 -21.42 -17.74
N ALA A 224 11.81 -21.44 -16.49
CA ALA A 224 11.41 -22.45 -15.52
C ALA A 224 10.08 -22.05 -14.86
N LYS A 225 9.18 -23.00 -14.62
CA LYS A 225 7.89 -22.73 -13.96
C LYS A 225 7.51 -23.78 -12.94
N TYR A 226 6.82 -23.34 -11.89
CA TYR A 226 6.21 -24.21 -10.89
C TYR A 226 4.76 -23.79 -10.65
N LYS A 227 3.80 -24.68 -10.91
CA LYS A 227 2.36 -24.42 -10.80
C LYS A 227 1.81 -24.99 -9.49
N PHE A 228 1.16 -24.12 -8.72
CA PHE A 228 0.41 -24.46 -7.51
C PHE A 228 -1.03 -24.85 -7.86
N PRO A 229 -1.76 -25.54 -6.96
CA PRO A 229 -3.20 -25.78 -7.12
C PRO A 229 -3.97 -24.48 -7.36
N GLU A 230 -5.06 -24.52 -8.15
CA GLU A 230 -5.78 -23.31 -8.59
C GLU A 230 -6.29 -22.41 -7.46
N LYS A 231 -6.64 -23.00 -6.31
CA LYS A 231 -7.10 -22.26 -5.13
C LYS A 231 -5.98 -21.63 -4.30
N MET A 232 -4.71 -21.90 -4.64
CA MET A 232 -3.54 -21.43 -3.91
C MET A 232 -2.86 -20.29 -4.65
N LEU A 233 -3.33 -19.07 -4.37
CA LEU A 233 -2.70 -17.85 -4.87
C LEU A 233 -1.36 -17.61 -4.16
N ILE A 234 -0.38 -17.16 -4.94
CA ILE A 234 0.92 -16.70 -4.47
C ILE A 234 0.78 -15.27 -3.99
N LEU A 235 1.05 -15.06 -2.71
CA LEU A 235 0.86 -13.79 -2.02
C LEU A 235 2.18 -13.04 -1.81
N GLU A 236 3.27 -13.77 -1.62
CA GLU A 236 4.61 -13.20 -1.47
C GLU A 236 5.66 -14.25 -1.83
N THR A 237 6.74 -13.80 -2.45
CA THR A 237 7.90 -14.62 -2.79
C THR A 237 9.16 -14.00 -2.21
N VAL A 238 10.07 -14.82 -1.68
CA VAL A 238 11.43 -14.41 -1.31
C VAL A 238 12.45 -15.38 -1.84
N VAL A 239 13.59 -14.85 -2.28
CA VAL A 239 14.65 -15.63 -2.90
C VAL A 239 15.95 -15.44 -2.15
N LEU A 240 16.68 -16.53 -1.98
CA LEU A 240 18.03 -16.50 -1.44
C LEU A 240 18.85 -17.61 -2.10
N GLN A 241 19.93 -17.22 -2.79
CA GLN A 241 20.78 -18.14 -3.54
C GLN A 241 19.92 -19.00 -4.48
N ASN A 242 19.92 -20.32 -4.32
CA ASN A 242 19.14 -21.26 -5.13
C ASN A 242 17.80 -21.69 -4.52
N ILE A 243 17.37 -21.05 -3.42
CA ILE A 243 16.14 -21.37 -2.71
C ILE A 243 15.13 -20.24 -2.91
N ILE A 244 13.90 -20.63 -3.25
CA ILE A 244 12.76 -19.73 -3.36
C ILE A 244 11.72 -20.17 -2.35
N ALA A 245 11.32 -19.27 -1.45
CA ALA A 245 10.20 -19.50 -0.55
C ALA A 245 8.98 -18.72 -1.05
N VAL A 246 7.86 -19.43 -1.16
CA VAL A 246 6.59 -18.89 -1.66
C VAL A 246 5.55 -18.99 -0.57
N ARG A 247 4.94 -17.85 -0.20
CA ARG A 247 3.84 -17.77 0.75
C ARG A 247 2.52 -17.73 0.00
N THR A 248 1.63 -18.62 0.40
CA THR A 248 0.20 -18.59 0.12
C THR A 248 -0.55 -18.25 1.41
N LYS A 249 -1.88 -18.15 1.39
CA LYS A 249 -2.66 -17.74 2.57
C LYS A 249 -2.38 -18.64 3.79
N TYR A 250 -2.32 -19.96 3.60
CA TYR A 250 -2.18 -20.93 4.70
C TYR A 250 -0.93 -21.81 4.60
N LYS A 251 -0.10 -21.61 3.58
CA LYS A 251 1.08 -22.47 3.36
C LYS A 251 2.30 -21.69 2.94
N VAL A 252 3.47 -22.16 3.36
CA VAL A 252 4.76 -21.79 2.78
C VAL A 252 5.33 -22.99 2.04
N VAL A 253 5.71 -22.79 0.78
CA VAL A 253 6.37 -23.81 -0.03
C VAL A 253 7.79 -23.37 -0.33
N ILE A 254 8.75 -24.25 -0.06
CA ILE A 254 10.17 -24.03 -0.31
C ILE A 254 10.55 -24.80 -1.56
N LEU A 255 10.98 -24.07 -2.57
CA LEU A 255 11.44 -24.56 -3.86
C LEU A 255 12.96 -24.40 -3.97
N LYS A 256 13.59 -25.26 -4.75
CA LYS A 256 14.97 -25.12 -5.19
C LYS A 256 15.01 -25.05 -6.70
N PHE A 257 15.77 -24.11 -7.23
CA PHE A 257 16.15 -24.18 -8.63
C PHE A 257 17.49 -24.88 -8.80
N THR A 258 17.57 -25.72 -9.82
CA THR A 258 18.80 -26.42 -10.23
C THR A 258 18.94 -26.33 -11.72
N GLU A 259 20.18 -26.19 -12.17
CA GLU A 259 20.53 -26.26 -13.59
C GLU A 259 20.77 -27.73 -13.97
N ARG A 260 20.09 -28.19 -15.01
CA ARG A 260 20.24 -29.52 -15.61
C ARG A 260 20.17 -29.40 -17.12
N ASN A 261 21.21 -29.87 -17.81
CA ASN A 261 21.29 -29.82 -19.28
C ASN A 261 21.04 -28.39 -19.83
N ASP A 262 21.67 -27.39 -19.22
CA ASP A 262 21.53 -25.97 -19.57
C ASP A 262 20.09 -25.41 -19.43
N LEU A 263 19.22 -26.12 -18.70
CA LEU A 263 17.87 -25.68 -18.37
C LEU A 263 17.69 -25.57 -16.86
N LEU A 264 16.98 -24.52 -16.43
CA LEU A 264 16.61 -24.33 -15.04
C LEU A 264 15.33 -25.14 -14.72
N GLU A 265 15.38 -25.91 -13.64
CA GLU A 265 14.25 -26.66 -13.11
C GLU A 265 13.88 -26.17 -11.71
N LEU A 266 12.59 -25.94 -11.46
CA LEU A 266 12.06 -25.62 -10.13
C LEU A 266 11.48 -26.87 -9.46
N THR A 267 12.06 -27.27 -8.33
CA THR A 267 11.64 -28.47 -7.58
C THR A 267 11.18 -28.12 -6.18
N LYS A 268 10.06 -28.70 -5.73
CA LYS A 268 9.58 -28.55 -4.35
C LYS A 268 10.42 -29.40 -3.40
N ILE A 269 11.01 -28.77 -2.39
CA ILE A 269 11.76 -29.46 -1.34
C ILE A 269 10.89 -29.70 -0.11
N LYS A 270 10.13 -28.68 0.30
CA LYS A 270 9.37 -28.72 1.56
C LYS A 270 8.13 -27.84 1.48
N GLU A 271 7.16 -28.18 2.30
CA GLU A 271 5.91 -27.45 2.47
C GLU A 271 5.59 -27.38 3.97
N MET A 272 4.99 -26.27 4.37
CA MET A 272 4.59 -26.00 5.74
C MET A 272 3.17 -25.43 5.75
N ASP A 273 2.31 -26.05 6.55
CA ASP A 273 0.92 -25.63 6.74
C ASP A 273 0.74 -24.77 7.99
N SER A 274 -0.24 -23.88 7.96
CA SER A 274 -0.65 -23.05 9.09
C SER A 274 -2.18 -23.06 9.22
N ASN A 275 -2.66 -23.11 10.46
CA ASN A 275 -4.09 -23.03 10.76
C ASN A 275 -4.64 -21.60 10.57
N LEU A 276 -3.79 -20.59 10.81
CA LEU A 276 -4.12 -19.18 10.63
C LEU A 276 -3.42 -18.62 9.40
N PRO A 277 -4.01 -17.58 8.75
CA PRO A 277 -3.37 -16.92 7.64
C PRO A 277 -1.96 -16.42 7.98
N LEU A 278 -1.06 -16.64 7.03
CA LEU A 278 0.33 -16.19 7.08
C LEU A 278 0.43 -14.74 6.62
N THR A 279 1.21 -13.94 7.32
CA THR A 279 1.32 -12.49 7.10
C THR A 279 2.61 -12.05 6.44
N GLY A 280 3.68 -12.83 6.52
CA GLY A 280 4.98 -12.46 5.97
C GLY A 280 5.97 -13.60 5.93
N ILE A 281 6.91 -13.52 4.98
CA ILE A 281 8.10 -14.36 4.91
C ILE A 281 9.36 -13.52 4.66
N SER A 282 10.49 -13.89 5.26
CA SER A 282 11.77 -13.25 4.99
C SER A 282 12.95 -14.15 5.31
N PHE A 283 14.02 -14.06 4.52
CA PHE A 283 15.30 -14.66 4.91
C PHE A 283 16.02 -13.75 5.90
N ASP A 284 16.84 -14.34 6.77
CA ASP A 284 17.71 -13.57 7.65
C ASP A 284 18.90 -13.00 6.87
N GLU A 285 19.11 -11.69 6.97
CA GLU A 285 20.20 -10.98 6.28
C GLU A 285 21.59 -11.50 6.66
N TYR A 286 21.80 -11.88 7.93
CA TYR A 286 23.10 -12.36 8.42
C TYR A 286 23.22 -13.89 8.36
N HIS A 287 22.24 -14.60 8.93
CA HIS A 287 22.17 -16.05 8.95
C HIS A 287 21.33 -16.57 7.79
N LYS A 288 21.89 -16.48 6.59
CA LYS A 288 21.28 -16.84 5.30
C LYS A 288 20.48 -18.16 5.31
N ASN A 289 20.87 -19.16 6.10
CA ASN A 289 20.15 -20.44 6.16
C ASN A 289 18.87 -20.42 7.01
N ILE A 290 18.41 -19.24 7.46
CA ILE A 290 17.21 -19.06 8.28
C ILE A 290 16.12 -18.33 7.49
N LEU A 291 14.94 -18.94 7.45
CA LEU A 291 13.71 -18.34 6.93
C LEU A 291 12.75 -18.07 8.11
N TYR A 292 12.27 -16.84 8.20
CA TYR A 292 11.21 -16.43 9.12
C TYR A 292 9.86 -16.49 8.42
N VAL A 293 8.88 -17.05 9.12
CA VAL A 293 7.49 -17.13 8.69
C VAL A 293 6.60 -16.64 9.81
N THR A 294 5.73 -15.67 9.54
CA THR A 294 4.82 -15.09 10.54
C THR A 294 3.36 -15.35 10.21
N SER A 295 2.54 -15.51 11.24
CA SER A 295 1.07 -15.63 11.14
C SER A 295 0.34 -14.50 11.87
N LEU A 296 -0.96 -14.40 11.63
CA LEU A 296 -1.84 -13.35 12.17
C LEU A 296 -1.86 -13.24 13.69
N ASP A 297 -1.57 -14.31 14.42
CA ASP A 297 -1.53 -14.36 15.89
C ASP A 297 -0.17 -13.95 16.47
N TYR A 298 0.75 -13.39 15.66
CA TYR A 298 2.13 -13.08 16.05
C TYR A 298 2.98 -14.31 16.40
N LYS A 299 2.60 -15.50 15.91
CA LYS A 299 3.45 -16.67 15.98
C LYS A 299 4.52 -16.60 14.87
N LEU A 300 5.78 -16.70 15.29
CA LEU A 300 6.94 -16.79 14.41
C LEU A 300 7.37 -18.24 14.28
N THR A 301 7.53 -18.74 13.06
CA THR A 301 8.21 -19.99 12.78
C THR A 301 9.56 -19.72 12.15
N ILE A 302 10.62 -20.14 12.83
CA ILE A 302 12.02 -19.99 12.41
C ILE A 302 12.44 -21.32 11.78
N VAL A 303 12.66 -21.30 10.47
CA VAL A 303 12.99 -22.49 9.67
C VAL A 303 14.46 -22.47 9.35
N ASN A 304 15.19 -23.52 9.74
CA ASN A 304 16.54 -23.75 9.26
C ASN A 304 16.46 -24.52 7.94
N ILE A 305 16.93 -23.88 6.87
CA ILE A 305 16.87 -24.40 5.50
C ILE A 305 17.78 -25.63 5.32
N ASP A 306 18.97 -25.64 5.90
CA ASP A 306 19.89 -26.79 5.77
C ASP A 306 19.28 -28.09 6.33
N ARG A 307 18.58 -27.96 7.46
CA ARG A 307 17.96 -29.10 8.17
C ARG A 307 16.51 -29.32 7.79
N MET A 308 15.89 -28.38 7.07
CA MET A 308 14.45 -28.32 6.78
C MET A 308 13.57 -28.53 8.02
N LYS A 309 14.01 -27.97 9.17
CA LYS A 309 13.32 -28.06 10.46
C LYS A 309 12.94 -26.66 10.96
N GLY A 310 11.71 -26.54 11.42
CA GLY A 310 11.17 -25.30 11.99
C GLY A 310 11.01 -25.38 13.51
N ARG A 311 11.22 -24.26 14.19
CA ARG A 311 10.79 -24.03 15.59
C ARG A 311 9.83 -22.86 15.63
N SER A 312 8.74 -22.97 16.39
CA SER A 312 7.77 -21.88 16.54
C SER A 312 7.93 -21.15 17.87
N LYS A 313 7.69 -19.85 17.88
CA LYS A 313 7.66 -19.02 19.08
C LYS A 313 6.57 -17.95 18.98
N GLN A 314 5.86 -17.76 20.09
CA GLN A 314 4.93 -16.65 20.24
C GLN A 314 5.69 -15.34 20.48
N LEU A 315 5.49 -14.34 19.61
CA LEU A 315 6.06 -13.01 19.78
C LEU A 315 5.20 -12.17 20.74
N LYS A 316 5.85 -11.21 21.41
CA LYS A 316 5.16 -10.21 22.22
C LYS A 316 4.37 -9.28 21.31
N GLY A 317 3.11 -9.09 21.68
CA GLY A 317 2.21 -8.10 21.12
C GLY A 317 0.86 -8.17 21.82
N ARG A 318 0.04 -7.14 21.64
CA ARG A 318 -1.36 -7.15 22.05
C ARG A 318 -2.17 -6.83 20.81
N PHE A 319 -3.14 -7.67 20.50
CA PHE A 319 -4.13 -7.43 19.45
C PHE A 319 -5.50 -7.73 20.05
N GLU A 320 -6.47 -6.87 19.75
CA GLU A 320 -7.86 -7.06 20.18
C GLU A 320 -8.62 -7.99 19.25
N THR A 321 -8.20 -8.05 17.98
CA THR A 321 -8.83 -8.83 16.91
C THR A 321 -7.76 -9.38 15.99
N LEU A 322 -8.01 -10.57 15.42
CA LEU A 322 -7.20 -11.12 14.34
C LEU A 322 -7.46 -10.44 12.99
N ALA A 323 -8.61 -9.74 12.85
CA ALA A 323 -8.92 -8.96 11.66
C ALA A 323 -7.87 -7.86 11.44
N ASP A 324 -7.31 -7.83 10.23
CA ASP A 324 -6.28 -6.92 9.76
C ASP A 324 -5.03 -6.84 10.64
N ASN A 325 -4.66 -7.93 11.31
CA ASN A 325 -3.50 -7.98 12.21
C ASN A 325 -2.18 -8.29 11.48
N TRP A 326 -1.93 -7.57 10.37
CA TRP A 326 -0.70 -7.71 9.60
C TRP A 326 0.54 -7.45 10.46
N ASN A 327 1.53 -8.32 10.28
CA ASN A 327 2.85 -8.23 10.91
C ASN A 327 3.87 -8.97 10.05
N THR A 328 5.15 -8.63 10.21
CA THR A 328 6.25 -9.34 9.57
C THR A 328 7.47 -9.35 10.47
N VAL A 329 8.37 -10.30 10.24
CA VAL A 329 9.69 -10.33 10.87
C VAL A 329 10.73 -10.12 9.80
N THR A 330 11.68 -9.23 10.05
CA THR A 330 12.85 -9.01 9.20
C THR A 330 14.11 -9.40 9.95
N GLY A 331 15.01 -10.14 9.27
CA GLY A 331 16.37 -10.33 9.76
C GLY A 331 17.06 -8.98 9.76
N SER A 332 17.61 -8.58 10.90
CA SER A 332 18.31 -7.31 11.04
C SER A 332 19.81 -7.56 11.16
N GLU A 333 20.34 -7.58 12.39
CA GLU A 333 21.76 -7.76 12.66
C GLU A 333 22.10 -9.19 13.05
N ARG A 334 23.40 -9.50 13.18
CA ARG A 334 23.89 -10.80 13.70
C ARG A 334 23.19 -11.27 14.98
N MET A 335 22.88 -10.36 15.90
CA MET A 335 22.40 -10.73 17.24
C MET A 335 20.89 -10.70 17.38
N TYR A 336 20.15 -10.02 16.50
CA TYR A 336 18.71 -9.81 16.68
C TYR A 336 17.92 -9.81 15.38
N PHE A 337 16.64 -10.13 15.48
CA PHE A 337 15.64 -9.94 14.42
C PHE A 337 14.59 -8.93 14.89
N THR A 338 13.94 -8.27 13.93
CA THR A 338 12.94 -7.23 14.20
C THR A 338 11.55 -7.73 13.85
N HIS A 339 10.64 -7.68 14.82
CA HIS A 339 9.20 -7.88 14.60
C HIS A 339 8.55 -6.52 14.34
N VAL A 340 7.93 -6.40 13.18
CA VAL A 340 7.22 -5.20 12.73
C VAL A 340 5.71 -5.48 12.80
N THR A 341 5.01 -4.68 13.59
CA THR A 341 3.53 -4.65 13.61
C THR A 341 3.05 -3.29 13.15
N LYS A 342 1.74 -3.15 12.87
CA LYS A 342 1.13 -1.87 12.49
C LYS A 342 1.44 -0.69 13.42
N SER A 343 1.76 -0.94 14.69
CA SER A 343 1.94 0.11 15.71
C SER A 343 3.30 0.10 16.40
N SER A 344 4.16 -0.90 16.14
CA SER A 344 5.42 -1.00 16.89
C SER A 344 6.49 -1.82 16.19
N LEU A 345 7.74 -1.54 16.57
CA LEU A 345 8.91 -2.34 16.24
C LEU A 345 9.44 -2.99 17.51
N THR A 346 9.67 -4.29 17.50
CA THR A 346 10.20 -5.02 18.67
C THR A 346 11.43 -5.81 18.27
N LEU A 347 12.55 -5.59 18.97
CA LEU A 347 13.80 -6.32 18.74
C LEU A 347 13.87 -7.56 19.63
N TYR A 348 14.28 -8.69 19.04
CA TYR A 348 14.43 -9.98 19.71
C TYR A 348 15.84 -10.52 19.55
N ASP A 349 16.46 -10.94 20.64
CA ASP A 349 17.75 -11.62 20.62
C ASP A 349 17.62 -12.99 19.93
N LYS A 350 18.45 -13.32 18.95
CA LYS A 350 18.37 -14.59 18.18
C LYS A 350 18.71 -15.84 19.00
N ARG A 351 19.51 -15.70 20.06
CA ARG A 351 19.97 -16.80 20.93
C ARG A 351 18.88 -17.19 21.92
N THR A 352 18.31 -16.21 22.62
CA THR A 352 17.27 -16.43 23.64
C THR A 352 15.85 -16.34 23.07
N ASN A 353 15.70 -15.73 21.90
CA ASN A 353 14.44 -15.30 21.29
C ASN A 353 13.63 -14.37 22.23
N SER A 354 14.27 -13.66 23.17
CA SER A 354 13.58 -12.75 24.09
C SER A 354 13.56 -11.33 23.54
N ALA A 355 12.41 -10.67 23.65
CA ALA A 355 12.31 -9.24 23.32
C ALA A 355 13.09 -8.40 24.34
N PHE A 356 13.98 -7.53 23.85
CA PHE A 356 14.79 -6.65 24.71
C PHE A 356 14.53 -5.15 24.50
N GLU A 357 14.02 -4.74 23.34
CA GLU A 357 13.65 -3.34 23.05
C GLU A 357 12.34 -3.29 22.26
N ARG A 358 11.51 -2.28 22.54
CA ARG A 358 10.27 -2.04 21.80
C ARG A 358 10.02 -0.56 21.59
N TRP A 359 10.01 -0.15 20.34
CA TRP A 359 9.65 1.19 19.91
C TRP A 359 8.15 1.25 19.56
N LYS A 360 7.42 2.20 20.17
CA LYS A 360 5.96 2.41 19.98
C LYS A 360 5.60 3.86 19.64
N TRP A 361 6.60 4.73 19.50
CA TRP A 361 6.43 6.18 19.43
C TRP A 361 5.99 6.68 18.04
N LEU A 362 5.43 5.79 17.20
CA LEU A 362 5.00 6.16 15.85
C LEU A 362 4.06 7.36 15.89
N ARG A 363 3.05 7.30 16.77
CA ARG A 363 2.05 8.35 16.93
C ARG A 363 2.62 9.68 17.41
N ASP A 364 3.63 9.62 18.27
CA ASP A 364 4.27 10.81 18.86
C ASP A 364 5.17 11.54 17.85
N ILE A 365 5.53 10.87 16.77
CA ILE A 365 6.42 11.36 15.71
C ILE A 365 5.61 11.80 14.47
N THR A 366 4.33 11.49 14.42
CA THR A 366 3.42 11.80 13.31
C THR A 366 2.50 12.96 13.68
N ASP A 367 2.13 13.80 12.71
CA ASP A 367 1.38 15.03 13.00
C ASP A 367 -0.03 14.68 13.53
N ASN A 368 -0.23 14.77 14.86
CA ASN A 368 -1.47 14.75 15.68
C ASN A 368 -2.62 13.80 15.30
N SER A 369 -2.40 12.82 14.43
CA SER A 369 -3.44 11.95 13.91
C SER A 369 -3.18 10.52 14.38
N ASP A 370 -4.07 10.02 15.24
CA ASP A 370 -4.11 8.62 15.71
C ASP A 370 -4.31 7.59 14.57
N CYS A 371 -4.25 8.02 13.31
CA CYS A 371 -4.50 7.21 12.13
C CYS A 371 -3.23 6.72 11.43
N ASP A 372 -2.02 7.01 11.91
CA ASP A 372 -0.80 6.48 11.29
C ASP A 372 -0.50 5.02 11.73
N PHE A 373 -0.23 4.16 10.76
CA PHE A 373 0.12 2.75 10.96
C PHE A 373 1.12 2.27 9.91
N ILE A 374 2.01 1.37 10.34
CA ILE A 374 3.02 0.75 9.49
C ILE A 374 2.35 -0.20 8.49
N THR A 375 2.70 -0.07 7.21
CA THR A 375 2.19 -0.90 6.10
C THR A 375 3.28 -1.65 5.36
N SER A 376 4.51 -1.17 5.40
CA SER A 376 5.67 -1.83 4.80
C SER A 376 6.93 -1.57 5.60
N ALA A 377 7.88 -2.51 5.53
CA ALA A 377 9.18 -2.36 6.17
C ALA A 377 10.25 -3.10 5.37
N LYS A 378 11.40 -2.47 5.20
CA LYS A 378 12.55 -3.05 4.50
C LYS A 378 13.84 -2.69 5.24
N TYR A 379 14.60 -3.71 5.60
CA TYR A 379 15.91 -3.55 6.23
C TYR A 379 16.96 -3.24 5.15
N CYS A 380 17.89 -2.34 5.44
CA CYS A 380 18.98 -2.02 4.52
C CYS A 380 20.06 -3.10 4.59
N SER A 381 20.43 -3.67 3.46
CA SER A 381 21.52 -4.65 3.43
C SER A 381 22.83 -4.03 3.90
N ASN A 382 23.54 -4.73 4.80
CA ASN A 382 24.83 -4.33 5.37
C ASN A 382 24.83 -3.05 6.22
N LYS A 383 23.67 -2.50 6.58
CA LYS A 383 23.56 -1.29 7.42
C LYS A 383 22.53 -1.50 8.52
N PRO A 384 22.75 -0.98 9.74
CA PRO A 384 21.77 -1.04 10.83
C PRO A 384 20.65 0.00 10.65
N LEU A 385 20.08 0.06 9.45
CA LEU A 385 19.04 1.01 9.05
C LEU A 385 17.83 0.25 8.53
N MET A 386 16.64 0.81 8.77
CA MET A 386 15.39 0.24 8.26
C MET A 386 14.50 1.35 7.73
N TYR A 387 14.00 1.16 6.51
CA TYR A 387 12.94 1.99 5.96
C TYR A 387 11.58 1.44 6.33
N ILE A 388 10.68 2.33 6.73
CA ILE A 388 9.31 2.01 7.11
C ILE A 388 8.38 2.88 6.29
N GLY A 389 7.45 2.26 5.58
CA GLY A 389 6.30 2.92 4.99
C GLY A 389 5.11 2.85 5.93
N THR A 390 4.47 3.99 6.13
CA THR A 390 3.19 4.12 6.82
C THR A 390 2.14 4.60 5.82
N ASN A 391 0.88 4.71 6.23
CA ASN A 391 -0.17 5.26 5.38
C ASN A 391 -0.03 6.77 5.10
N HIS A 392 0.84 7.49 5.80
CA HIS A 392 1.07 8.92 5.60
C HIS A 392 2.53 9.29 5.29
N HIS A 393 3.47 8.55 5.85
CA HIS A 393 4.87 8.92 5.87
C HIS A 393 5.80 7.76 5.55
N THR A 394 7.02 8.11 5.19
CA THR A 394 8.14 7.19 5.09
C THR A 394 9.15 7.58 6.15
N LEU A 395 9.59 6.63 6.95
CA LEU A 395 10.55 6.84 8.02
C LEU A 395 11.83 6.05 7.72
N LEU A 396 12.97 6.66 8.03
CA LEU A 396 14.23 5.95 8.19
C LEU A 396 14.51 5.77 9.67
N MET A 397 14.76 4.54 10.10
CA MET A 397 15.04 4.18 11.50
C MET A 397 16.51 3.80 11.70
N ASP A 398 17.12 4.32 12.75
CA ASP A 398 18.37 3.77 13.30
C ASP A 398 18.03 2.53 14.13
N MET A 399 18.51 1.37 13.69
CA MET A 399 18.23 0.08 14.33
C MET A 399 19.29 -0.31 15.36
N ARG A 400 20.36 0.48 15.51
CA ARG A 400 21.40 0.19 16.52
C ARG A 400 20.83 0.30 17.92
N TYR A 401 21.21 -0.65 18.75
CA TYR A 401 20.83 -0.71 20.15
C TYR A 401 22.06 -1.01 21.00
N SER A 402 22.34 -0.14 21.97
CA SER A 402 23.44 -0.29 22.92
C SER A 402 22.96 0.17 24.29
N LYS A 403 22.84 -0.77 25.23
CA LYS A 403 22.46 -0.43 26.60
C LYS A 403 23.55 0.40 27.30
N ILE A 404 24.83 0.16 26.96
CA ILE A 404 25.98 0.84 27.56
C ILE A 404 26.02 2.31 27.12
N GLU A 405 25.82 2.57 25.84
CA GLU A 405 25.85 3.92 25.27
C GLU A 405 24.47 4.61 25.31
N ASN A 406 23.49 4.00 26.00
CA ASN A 406 22.09 4.44 26.04
C ASN A 406 21.49 4.71 24.64
N GLN A 407 21.94 3.96 23.64
CA GLN A 407 21.45 4.06 22.27
C GLN A 407 20.23 3.15 22.08
N LYS A 408 19.13 3.74 21.65
CA LYS A 408 17.87 3.04 21.36
C LYS A 408 17.44 3.26 19.92
N VAL A 409 16.54 2.40 19.47
CA VAL A 409 15.89 2.52 18.16
C VAL A 409 15.14 3.85 18.09
N LYS A 410 15.43 4.64 17.04
CA LYS A 410 14.86 5.98 16.86
C LYS A 410 14.71 6.33 15.39
N PRO A 411 13.73 7.16 15.00
CA PRO A 411 13.68 7.72 13.66
C PRO A 411 14.86 8.67 13.42
N LEU A 412 15.38 8.65 12.20
CA LEU A 412 16.39 9.57 11.70
C LEU A 412 15.82 10.61 10.74
N GLN A 413 14.90 10.18 9.87
CA GLN A 413 14.27 11.04 8.87
C GLN A 413 12.82 10.64 8.66
N ARG A 414 12.05 11.61 8.18
CA ARG A 414 10.64 11.48 7.78
C ARG A 414 10.40 12.21 6.47
N TRP A 415 9.73 11.54 5.56
CA TRP A 415 9.18 12.11 4.34
C TRP A 415 7.68 11.91 4.29
N THR A 416 6.96 12.87 3.70
CA THR A 416 5.55 12.66 3.32
C THR A 416 5.52 12.18 1.88
N HIS A 417 5.27 10.90 1.66
CA HIS A 417 5.28 10.29 0.33
C HIS A 417 4.12 10.78 -0.56
N GLY A 418 3.03 11.26 0.05
CA GLY A 418 1.84 11.84 -0.61
C GLY A 418 1.15 10.90 -1.61
N MET A 419 1.29 9.59 -1.40
CA MET A 419 0.59 8.57 -2.17
C MET A 419 -0.88 8.55 -1.74
N GLN A 420 -1.79 8.29 -2.69
CA GLN A 420 -3.24 8.22 -2.42
C GLN A 420 -3.63 6.92 -1.70
N SER A 421 -2.84 5.90 -1.98
CA SER A 421 -2.89 4.58 -1.41
C SER A 421 -1.68 4.29 -0.54
N VAL A 422 -1.87 3.40 0.43
CA VAL A 422 -0.80 3.07 1.36
C VAL A 422 0.35 2.36 0.64
N PRO A 423 1.61 2.66 0.98
CA PRO A 423 2.76 1.94 0.46
C PRO A 423 2.65 0.45 0.80
N THR A 424 2.57 -0.38 -0.23
CA THR A 424 2.45 -1.85 -0.12
C THR A 424 3.79 -2.53 -0.39
N TYR A 425 4.57 -1.95 -1.31
CA TYR A 425 5.89 -2.44 -1.73
C TYR A 425 6.95 -1.36 -1.53
N LEU A 426 8.14 -1.79 -1.12
CA LEU A 426 9.31 -0.94 -0.94
C LEU A 426 10.54 -1.63 -1.53
N SER A 427 11.20 -0.96 -2.48
CA SER A 427 12.45 -1.41 -3.08
C SER A 427 13.52 -0.33 -2.95
N MET A 428 14.78 -0.74 -2.83
CA MET A 428 15.90 0.18 -2.70
C MET A 428 17.09 -0.28 -3.54
N CYS A 429 17.89 0.66 -4.03
CA CYS A 429 19.18 0.39 -4.65
C CYS A 429 20.19 1.49 -4.28
N ASN A 430 21.46 1.24 -4.54
CA ASN A 430 22.48 2.29 -4.45
C ASN A 430 22.17 3.40 -5.47
N TYR A 431 22.48 4.63 -5.10
CA TYR A 431 22.27 5.84 -5.90
C TYR A 431 23.49 6.74 -5.77
N GLU A 432 23.83 7.47 -6.83
CA GLU A 432 24.94 8.43 -6.95
C GLU A 432 25.60 8.91 -5.64
N HIS A 433 26.94 8.89 -5.58
CA HIS A 433 27.72 9.56 -4.52
C HIS A 433 27.26 9.21 -3.09
N ASP A 434 27.28 7.92 -2.75
CA ASP A 434 26.88 7.39 -1.44
C ASP A 434 25.44 7.73 -1.03
N LYS A 435 24.51 7.67 -1.98
CA LYS A 435 23.08 7.73 -1.70
C LYS A 435 22.41 6.37 -1.89
N GLU A 436 21.16 6.32 -1.44
CA GLU A 436 20.21 5.24 -1.66
C GLU A 436 19.00 5.83 -2.39
N LEU A 437 18.53 5.13 -3.41
CA LEU A 437 17.27 5.40 -4.08
C LEU A 437 16.22 4.46 -3.51
N ILE A 438 15.13 5.02 -3.02
CA ILE A 438 14.01 4.30 -2.41
C ILE A 438 12.80 4.49 -3.31
N CYS A 439 12.23 3.40 -3.78
CA CYS A 439 10.98 3.39 -4.52
C CYS A 439 9.88 2.75 -3.67
N MET A 440 8.74 3.42 -3.59
CA MET A 440 7.54 2.92 -2.93
C MET A 440 6.40 2.88 -3.93
N SER A 441 5.61 1.81 -3.87
CA SER A 441 4.42 1.65 -4.68
C SER A 441 3.28 1.09 -3.84
N SER A 442 2.07 1.52 -4.14
CA SER A 442 0.86 0.93 -3.58
C SER A 442 0.43 -0.29 -4.40
N GLN A 443 -0.73 -0.85 -4.09
CA GLN A 443 -1.36 -1.86 -4.95
C GLN A 443 -1.86 -1.28 -6.30
N TRP A 444 -1.84 0.03 -6.52
CA TRP A 444 -2.31 0.67 -7.75
C TRP A 444 -1.15 1.14 -8.63
N CYS A 445 -1.25 0.89 -9.93
CA CYS A 445 -0.18 1.15 -10.91
C CYS A 445 0.18 2.63 -11.12
N GLU A 446 -0.65 3.55 -10.65
CA GLU A 446 -0.44 5.00 -10.78
C GLU A 446 0.15 5.66 -9.55
N ASP A 447 0.22 4.92 -8.44
CA ASP A 447 0.57 5.47 -7.16
C ASP A 447 1.92 4.90 -6.71
N MET A 448 2.94 5.63 -7.15
CA MET A 448 4.34 5.35 -6.92
C MET A 448 5.05 6.66 -6.58
N CYS A 449 6.05 6.57 -5.70
CA CYS A 449 6.99 7.65 -5.49
C CYS A 449 8.42 7.15 -5.30
N VAL A 450 9.36 8.05 -5.53
CA VAL A 450 10.80 7.80 -5.44
C VAL A 450 11.43 8.87 -4.56
N VAL A 451 12.24 8.44 -3.61
CA VAL A 451 12.99 9.30 -2.68
C VAL A 451 14.47 8.93 -2.75
N SER A 452 15.36 9.91 -2.68
CA SER A 452 16.79 9.65 -2.49
C SER A 452 17.19 10.06 -1.10
N ASN A 453 18.12 9.31 -0.52
CA ASN A 453 18.65 9.61 0.80
C ASN A 453 20.16 9.36 0.84
N HIS A 454 20.88 10.02 1.75
CA HIS A 454 22.31 9.82 1.92
C HIS A 454 22.61 8.60 2.83
N ASN A 455 23.55 7.77 2.42
CA ASN A 455 23.93 6.52 3.10
C ASN A 455 24.65 6.78 4.42
N ASP A 456 25.37 7.89 4.50
CA ASP A 456 26.21 8.31 5.63
C ASP A 456 25.45 9.14 6.66
N ILE A 457 24.11 9.12 6.65
CA ILE A 457 23.29 10.02 7.47
C ILE A 457 23.54 9.91 8.98
N VAL A 458 24.00 8.74 9.41
CA VAL A 458 24.34 8.46 10.80
C VAL A 458 25.69 9.07 11.19
N THR A 459 26.62 9.12 10.26
CA THR A 459 28.02 9.54 10.47
C THR A 459 28.29 10.97 10.01
N ARG A 460 27.38 11.60 9.27
CA ARG A 460 27.49 13.00 8.87
C ARG A 460 27.33 13.92 10.07
N ASP A 461 28.42 14.59 10.41
CA ASP A 461 28.49 15.68 11.41
C ASP A 461 27.80 16.99 10.94
N SER A 462 27.08 16.98 9.83
CA SER A 462 26.30 18.15 9.43
C SER A 462 25.08 18.29 10.34
N ASN A 463 25.03 19.37 11.12
CA ASN A 463 23.87 19.78 11.92
C ASN A 463 22.54 19.86 11.13
N PHE A 464 22.61 19.82 9.79
CA PHE A 464 21.46 19.89 8.90
C PHE A 464 21.37 18.65 8.01
N ARG A 465 20.28 17.89 8.16
CA ARG A 465 19.94 16.79 7.26
C ARG A 465 19.16 17.35 6.09
N LYS A 466 19.80 17.38 4.92
CA LYS A 466 19.12 17.75 3.67
C LYS A 466 17.99 16.77 3.41
N THR A 467 16.85 17.29 2.96
CA THR A 467 15.68 16.48 2.65
C THR A 467 15.29 16.66 1.20
N MET A 468 14.98 15.56 0.53
CA MET A 468 14.47 15.58 -0.84
C MET A 468 12.94 15.46 -0.83
N THR A 469 12.28 16.25 -1.67
CA THR A 469 10.85 16.06 -1.95
C THR A 469 10.65 14.78 -2.77
N PRO A 470 9.74 13.87 -2.38
CA PRO A 470 9.45 12.68 -3.17
C PRO A 470 9.07 13.01 -4.61
N TYR A 471 9.69 12.32 -5.56
CA TYR A 471 9.40 12.43 -6.99
C TYR A 471 8.37 11.37 -7.40
N ARG A 472 7.41 11.75 -8.27
CA ARG A 472 6.43 10.81 -8.84
C ARG A 472 6.72 10.56 -10.32
N PRO A 473 7.17 9.35 -10.68
CA PRO A 473 7.26 8.94 -12.09
C PRO A 473 5.89 8.99 -12.79
N PRO A 474 5.85 9.14 -14.14
CA PRO A 474 4.61 9.01 -14.89
C PRO A 474 4.09 7.58 -14.83
N SER A 475 2.77 7.42 -14.72
CA SER A 475 2.12 6.12 -14.72
C SER A 475 1.93 5.55 -16.13
N ILE A 476 1.62 4.25 -16.21
CA ILE A 476 1.29 3.58 -17.48
C ILE A 476 0.05 4.18 -18.16
N PHE A 477 -0.86 4.80 -17.40
CA PHE A 477 -1.98 5.55 -17.97
C PHE A 477 -1.54 6.80 -18.73
N THR A 478 -0.42 7.42 -18.33
CA THR A 478 0.16 8.53 -19.10
C THR A 478 0.65 8.04 -20.46
N THR A 479 1.31 6.88 -20.51
CA THR A 479 1.72 6.24 -21.78
C THR A 479 0.51 5.89 -22.64
N LEU A 480 -0.53 5.28 -22.04
CA LEU A 480 -1.78 4.96 -22.72
C LEU A 480 -2.43 6.20 -23.34
N HIS A 481 -2.54 7.28 -22.57
CA HIS A 481 -3.11 8.53 -23.07
C HIS A 481 -2.32 9.08 -24.26
N ARG A 482 -0.99 9.08 -24.20
CA ARG A 482 -0.15 9.53 -25.33
C ARG A 482 -0.27 8.61 -26.55
N ALA A 483 -0.37 7.30 -26.34
CA ALA A 483 -0.59 6.34 -27.44
C ALA A 483 -1.94 6.59 -28.12
N GLN A 484 -3.01 6.82 -27.34
CA GLN A 484 -4.34 7.14 -27.85
C GLN A 484 -4.37 8.46 -28.64
N GLN A 485 -3.61 9.47 -28.21
CA GLN A 485 -3.42 10.71 -28.98
C GLN A 485 -2.76 10.46 -30.35
N LYS A 486 -1.91 9.44 -30.46
CA LYS A 486 -1.31 8.96 -31.72
C LYS A 486 -2.21 7.98 -32.48
N MET A 487 -3.47 7.79 -32.06
CA MET A 487 -4.42 6.80 -32.62
C MET A 487 -3.95 5.34 -32.50
N GLN A 488 -3.02 5.07 -31.58
CA GLN A 488 -2.60 3.72 -31.18
C GLN A 488 -3.44 3.26 -29.97
N CYS A 489 -3.51 1.95 -29.69
CA CYS A 489 -4.16 1.45 -28.48
C CYS A 489 -5.67 1.83 -28.37
N CYS A 490 -6.35 2.00 -29.50
CA CYS A 490 -7.76 2.46 -29.58
C CYS A 490 -8.75 1.33 -29.96
N ASP A 491 -8.34 0.06 -29.91
CA ASP A 491 -9.23 -1.06 -30.27
C ASP A 491 -10.33 -1.23 -29.22
N LEU A 492 -11.59 -1.01 -29.64
CA LEU A 492 -12.78 -1.16 -28.79
C LEU A 492 -13.02 -2.61 -28.35
N HIS A 493 -12.49 -3.59 -29.09
CA HIS A 493 -12.60 -5.00 -28.74
C HIS A 493 -11.60 -5.43 -27.67
N ILE A 494 -10.64 -4.57 -27.32
CA ILE A 494 -9.57 -4.87 -26.35
C ILE A 494 -9.50 -3.72 -25.34
N PRO A 495 -10.30 -3.76 -24.25
CA PRO A 495 -10.26 -2.73 -23.22
C PRO A 495 -8.98 -2.87 -22.37
N ILE A 496 -7.85 -2.47 -22.95
CA ILE A 496 -6.53 -2.52 -22.31
C ILE A 496 -6.45 -1.70 -21.02
N ARG A 497 -7.31 -0.68 -20.87
CA ARG A 497 -7.34 0.14 -19.66
C ARG A 497 -7.69 -0.69 -18.42
N ASP A 498 -8.58 -1.66 -18.56
CA ASP A 498 -9.00 -2.54 -17.45
C ASP A 498 -7.90 -3.53 -17.10
N ARG A 499 -7.15 -4.01 -18.10
CA ARG A 499 -5.98 -4.85 -17.87
C ARG A 499 -4.84 -4.08 -17.20
N LEU A 500 -4.61 -2.83 -17.59
CA LEU A 500 -3.59 -1.97 -16.98
C LEU A 500 -3.96 -1.49 -15.57
N SER A 501 -5.25 -1.50 -15.21
CA SER A 501 -5.73 -1.04 -13.90
C SER A 501 -5.73 -2.12 -12.81
N VAL A 502 -5.40 -3.37 -13.15
CA VAL A 502 -5.28 -4.46 -12.17
C VAL A 502 -4.14 -4.20 -11.18
N ALA A 503 -4.27 -4.76 -9.99
CA ALA A 503 -3.37 -4.45 -8.90
C ALA A 503 -1.91 -4.86 -9.15
N VAL A 504 -1.01 -4.07 -8.59
CA VAL A 504 0.44 -4.33 -8.55
C VAL A 504 0.71 -5.43 -7.53
N THR A 505 1.52 -6.41 -7.89
CA THR A 505 1.95 -7.52 -7.03
C THR A 505 3.46 -7.58 -6.81
N GLY A 506 4.25 -6.85 -7.59
CA GLY A 506 5.71 -6.85 -7.48
C GLY A 506 6.33 -5.51 -7.85
N LEU A 507 7.42 -5.17 -7.16
CA LEU A 507 8.23 -3.97 -7.40
C LEU A 507 9.71 -4.34 -7.28
N THR A 508 10.51 -3.98 -8.27
CA THR A 508 11.96 -4.17 -8.22
C THR A 508 12.66 -2.94 -8.77
N LEU A 509 13.67 -2.46 -8.04
CA LEU A 509 14.50 -1.31 -8.42
C LEU A 509 15.95 -1.74 -8.55
N PHE A 510 16.60 -1.40 -9.65
CA PHE A 510 18.01 -1.69 -9.90
C PHE A 510 18.68 -0.61 -10.77
N GLU A 511 20.01 -0.62 -10.76
CA GLU A 511 20.85 0.21 -11.62
C GLU A 511 20.93 -0.38 -13.03
N CYS A 512 20.75 0.46 -14.06
CA CYS A 512 20.78 0.06 -15.46
C CYS A 512 21.43 1.15 -16.32
N ASN A 513 22.48 0.79 -17.05
CA ASN A 513 23.28 1.70 -17.88
C ASN A 513 23.71 2.96 -17.09
N GLU A 514 23.42 4.15 -17.60
CA GLU A 514 23.71 5.46 -16.99
C GLU A 514 22.57 5.97 -16.08
N GLY A 515 21.67 5.08 -15.65
CA GLY A 515 20.50 5.44 -14.84
C GLY A 515 19.96 4.29 -13.99
N TYR A 516 18.66 4.33 -13.73
CA TYR A 516 17.99 3.38 -12.83
C TYR A 516 16.70 2.88 -13.46
N CYS A 517 16.35 1.63 -13.21
CA CYS A 517 15.14 1.01 -13.73
C CYS A 517 14.26 0.51 -12.60
N ILE A 518 12.97 0.83 -12.68
CA ILE A 518 11.92 0.33 -11.78
C ILE A 518 11.03 -0.58 -12.60
N LEU A 519 11.00 -1.87 -12.24
CA LEU A 519 10.03 -2.82 -12.75
C LEU A 519 8.82 -2.86 -11.83
N MET A 520 7.63 -2.83 -12.43
CA MET A 520 6.36 -3.08 -11.75
C MET A 520 5.67 -4.26 -12.40
N GLN A 521 5.23 -5.21 -11.59
CA GLN A 521 4.45 -6.36 -12.03
C GLN A 521 3.00 -6.24 -11.57
N ASN A 522 2.05 -6.46 -12.46
CA ASN A 522 0.62 -6.54 -12.13
C ASN A 522 0.19 -7.98 -11.77
N SER A 523 -1.01 -8.14 -11.23
CA SER A 523 -1.53 -9.44 -10.77
C SER A 523 -1.77 -10.47 -11.87
N LEU A 524 -1.88 -10.02 -13.13
CA LEU A 524 -2.04 -10.87 -14.30
C LEU A 524 -0.72 -11.35 -14.89
N GLY A 525 0.42 -10.84 -14.41
CA GLY A 525 1.77 -11.20 -14.85
C GLY A 525 2.39 -10.24 -15.86
N ASP A 526 1.76 -9.12 -16.19
CA ASP A 526 2.39 -8.11 -17.04
C ASP A 526 3.38 -7.25 -16.25
N ILE A 527 4.49 -6.90 -16.89
CA ILE A 527 5.59 -6.15 -16.31
C ILE A 527 5.82 -4.89 -17.15
N SER A 528 5.84 -3.74 -16.46
CA SER A 528 6.22 -2.45 -17.01
C SER A 528 7.54 -1.96 -16.42
N ALA A 529 8.37 -1.33 -17.24
CA ALA A 529 9.65 -0.75 -16.84
C ALA A 529 9.61 0.78 -16.90
N HIS A 530 9.97 1.44 -15.80
CA HIS A 530 10.22 2.87 -15.73
C HIS A 530 11.72 3.12 -15.70
N VAL A 531 12.23 3.91 -16.65
CA VAL A 531 13.65 4.26 -16.73
C VAL A 531 13.84 5.68 -16.19
N LEU A 532 14.65 5.80 -15.14
CA LEU A 532 15.09 7.06 -14.56
C LEU A 532 16.46 7.41 -15.15
N CYS A 533 16.54 8.54 -15.85
CA CYS A 533 17.78 9.07 -16.39
C CYS A 533 18.03 10.50 -15.90
N PRO A 534 19.29 10.97 -15.91
CA PRO A 534 19.61 12.36 -15.64
C PRO A 534 18.82 13.32 -16.54
N LYS A 535 18.40 14.47 -16.01
CA LYS A 535 17.64 15.48 -16.80
C LYS A 535 18.33 15.89 -18.10
N THR A 536 19.65 15.90 -18.11
CA THR A 536 20.48 16.22 -19.29
C THR A 536 20.36 15.19 -20.41
N MET A 537 20.01 13.94 -20.10
CA MET A 537 19.91 12.86 -21.09
C MET A 537 18.55 12.75 -21.76
N LEU A 538 17.51 13.39 -21.21
CA LEU A 538 16.14 13.31 -21.74
C LEU A 538 16.02 13.75 -23.20
N THR A 539 16.88 14.66 -23.67
CA THR A 539 16.86 15.15 -25.06
C THR A 539 17.51 14.21 -26.06
N PHE A 540 18.29 13.22 -25.59
CA PHE A 540 19.06 12.31 -26.44
C PHE A 540 18.47 10.89 -26.50
N ILE A 541 17.46 10.59 -25.68
CA ILE A 541 16.84 9.28 -25.61
C ILE A 541 15.50 9.32 -26.34
N ASP A 542 15.37 8.50 -27.38
CA ASP A 542 14.09 8.28 -28.05
C ASP A 542 13.16 7.45 -27.16
N ASP A 543 11.95 7.98 -26.94
CA ASP A 543 10.93 7.36 -26.09
C ASP A 543 9.96 6.49 -26.92
N ASP A 544 10.32 5.21 -27.09
CA ASP A 544 9.54 4.17 -27.78
C ASP A 544 8.38 3.59 -26.93
N ALA A 545 8.06 4.18 -25.77
CA ALA A 545 7.07 3.63 -24.84
C ALA A 545 5.68 3.47 -25.45
N THR A 546 5.26 4.40 -26.33
CA THR A 546 3.94 4.32 -26.99
C THR A 546 3.89 3.20 -28.01
N GLU A 547 4.97 2.97 -28.77
CA GLU A 547 5.03 1.86 -29.73
C GLU A 547 5.01 0.52 -29.01
N LYS A 548 5.84 0.35 -27.97
CA LYS A 548 5.87 -0.89 -27.16
C LYS A 548 4.54 -1.19 -26.48
N LEU A 549 3.84 -0.16 -25.98
CA LEU A 549 2.50 -0.34 -25.42
C LEU A 549 1.51 -0.80 -26.51
N ASN A 550 1.61 -0.27 -27.73
CA ASN A 550 0.77 -0.68 -28.85
C ASN A 550 1.06 -2.12 -29.28
N GLU A 551 2.33 -2.50 -29.38
CA GLU A 551 2.74 -3.89 -29.66
C GLU A 551 2.19 -4.86 -28.62
N TRP A 552 2.36 -4.55 -27.33
CA TRP A 552 1.78 -5.33 -26.25
C TRP A 552 0.24 -5.38 -26.33
N SER A 553 -0.43 -4.26 -26.64
CA SER A 553 -1.89 -4.23 -26.75
C SER A 553 -2.41 -5.17 -27.85
N ASN A 554 -1.67 -5.32 -28.94
CA ASN A 554 -2.00 -6.23 -30.04
C ASN A 554 -1.88 -7.72 -29.67
N LEU A 555 -1.18 -8.05 -28.57
CA LEU A 555 -1.10 -9.42 -28.04
C LEU A 555 -2.33 -9.77 -27.19
N CYS A 556 -3.05 -8.78 -26.67
CA CYS A 556 -4.20 -8.95 -25.78
C CYS A 556 -5.51 -9.34 -26.50
N LYS A 557 -5.45 -9.95 -27.69
CA LYS A 557 -6.64 -10.22 -28.53
C LYS A 557 -7.68 -11.05 -27.79
N GLN A 558 -8.86 -10.46 -27.57
CA GLN A 558 -10.06 -11.18 -27.14
C GLN A 558 -10.84 -11.69 -28.36
N SER A 559 -11.72 -12.66 -28.16
CA SER A 559 -12.64 -13.12 -29.20
C SER A 559 -13.47 -11.93 -29.70
N LYS A 560 -13.38 -11.62 -31.00
CA LYS A 560 -14.13 -10.50 -31.60
C LYS A 560 -15.63 -10.71 -31.35
N GLN A 561 -16.21 -9.94 -30.43
CA GLN A 561 -17.65 -9.81 -30.37
C GLN A 561 -18.10 -9.08 -31.63
N ILE A 562 -18.97 -9.72 -32.41
CA ILE A 562 -19.57 -9.10 -33.58
C ILE A 562 -20.53 -8.03 -33.04
N PHE A 563 -20.16 -6.77 -33.18
CA PHE A 563 -21.08 -5.68 -32.87
C PHE A 563 -22.16 -5.64 -33.94
N GLU A 564 -23.38 -6.04 -33.58
CA GLU A 564 -24.54 -5.77 -34.43
C GLU A 564 -24.85 -4.27 -34.38
N VAL A 565 -24.70 -3.61 -35.52
CA VAL A 565 -25.05 -2.20 -35.67
C VAL A 565 -26.57 -2.08 -35.62
N SER A 566 -27.09 -1.80 -34.43
CA SER A 566 -28.52 -1.68 -34.17
C SER A 566 -29.12 -0.42 -34.80
N TYR A 567 -28.35 0.66 -34.97
CA TYR A 567 -28.82 1.90 -35.57
C TYR A 567 -27.67 2.78 -36.08
N ILE A 568 -27.77 3.28 -37.32
CA ILE A 568 -26.81 4.24 -37.89
C ILE A 568 -27.45 5.63 -37.90
N LYS A 569 -26.92 6.56 -37.09
CA LYS A 569 -27.38 7.96 -37.05
C LYS A 569 -26.49 8.86 -37.89
N ASN A 570 -27.09 9.56 -38.86
CA ASN A 570 -26.38 10.57 -39.63
C ASN A 570 -26.13 11.83 -38.79
N ILE A 571 -24.90 11.98 -38.28
CA ILE A 571 -24.47 13.14 -37.49
C ILE A 571 -23.91 14.29 -38.34
N ARG A 572 -24.04 14.25 -39.68
CA ARG A 572 -23.49 15.29 -40.57
C ARG A 572 -24.03 16.69 -40.28
N LYS A 573 -25.31 16.80 -39.87
CA LYS A 573 -25.88 18.08 -39.41
C LYS A 573 -25.26 18.56 -38.09
N VAL A 574 -24.93 17.64 -37.18
CA VAL A 574 -24.24 17.95 -35.92
C VAL A 574 -22.80 18.41 -36.21
N LEU A 575 -22.07 17.69 -37.06
CA LEU A 575 -20.72 18.05 -37.51
C LEU A 575 -20.66 19.39 -38.24
N LYS A 576 -21.66 19.71 -39.06
CA LYS A 576 -21.79 21.02 -39.71
C LYS A 576 -22.06 22.16 -38.72
N ASN A 577 -22.70 21.85 -37.59
CA ASN A 577 -22.99 22.82 -36.53
C ASN A 577 -21.84 22.93 -35.51
N LEU A 578 -20.89 22.00 -35.50
CA LEU A 578 -19.69 22.08 -34.69
C LEU A 578 -18.75 23.11 -35.33
N LYS A 579 -18.51 24.22 -34.63
CA LYS A 579 -17.53 25.22 -35.05
C LYS A 579 -16.15 24.56 -35.16
N ARG A 580 -15.41 24.86 -36.23
CA ARG A 580 -14.02 24.41 -36.38
C ARG A 580 -13.25 24.94 -35.18
N VAL A 581 -12.70 24.00 -34.41
CA VAL A 581 -11.82 24.29 -33.28
C VAL A 581 -10.54 24.88 -33.88
N PRO A 582 -10.11 26.10 -33.50
CA PRO A 582 -8.86 26.67 -33.98
C PRO A 582 -7.69 25.73 -33.68
N ASP A 583 -6.68 25.68 -34.56
CA ASP A 583 -5.52 24.81 -34.36
C ASP A 583 -4.72 25.19 -33.09
N THR A 584 -4.95 26.38 -32.55
CA THR A 584 -4.42 26.88 -31.27
C THR A 584 -5.24 26.50 -30.04
N TYR A 585 -6.38 25.82 -30.21
CA TYR A 585 -7.27 25.48 -29.11
C TYR A 585 -6.70 24.30 -28.31
N PRO A 586 -6.46 24.45 -27.00
CA PRO A 586 -5.90 23.38 -26.18
C PRO A 586 -6.96 22.31 -25.94
N ILE A 587 -6.90 21.22 -26.71
CA ILE A 587 -7.75 20.05 -26.49
C ILE A 587 -7.18 19.28 -25.30
N GLY A 588 -7.91 19.26 -24.18
CA GLY A 588 -7.52 18.53 -22.96
C GLY A 588 -7.41 19.39 -21.70
N GLU A 589 -7.60 20.71 -21.77
CA GLU A 589 -7.82 21.50 -20.56
C GLU A 589 -9.22 21.21 -20.01
N ASN A 590 -9.28 20.54 -18.86
CA ASN A 590 -10.50 20.30 -18.10
C ASN A 590 -11.26 21.61 -17.90
N ILE A 591 -12.41 21.77 -18.57
CA ILE A 591 -13.30 22.93 -18.42
C ILE A 591 -13.78 23.08 -16.96
N PHE A 592 -13.77 21.99 -16.19
CA PHE A 592 -14.05 22.00 -14.75
C PHE A 592 -12.99 22.70 -13.88
N LYS A 593 -11.79 23.02 -14.40
CA LYS A 593 -10.82 23.87 -13.70
C LYS A 593 -10.99 25.36 -13.97
N LYS A 594 -11.65 25.76 -15.07
CA LYS A 594 -11.92 27.18 -15.38
C LYS A 594 -13.17 27.73 -14.71
N GLN A 595 -14.05 26.89 -14.17
CA GLN A 595 -15.14 27.35 -13.30
C GLN A 595 -14.68 27.45 -11.83
N LYS A 596 -13.75 28.39 -11.58
CA LYS A 596 -13.58 29.22 -10.38
C LYS A 596 -12.17 29.82 -10.34
N GLU A 597 -11.84 30.56 -11.39
CA GLU A 597 -11.17 31.84 -11.22
C GLU A 597 -12.12 32.87 -11.83
N SER A 598 -13.29 33.04 -11.20
CA SER A 598 -13.88 34.37 -11.24
C SER A 598 -12.88 35.24 -10.52
N GLU A 599 -12.16 36.10 -11.23
CA GLU A 599 -11.61 37.30 -10.61
C GLU A 599 -12.78 37.93 -9.86
N ILE A 600 -12.71 37.86 -8.54
CA ILE A 600 -13.77 38.38 -7.70
C ILE A 600 -13.61 39.90 -7.81
N ASP A 601 -14.55 40.56 -8.48
CA ASP A 601 -14.61 42.01 -8.49
C ASP A 601 -14.90 42.46 -7.05
N GLU A 602 -13.99 43.20 -6.44
CA GLU A 602 -14.14 43.69 -5.07
C GLU A 602 -15.40 44.55 -4.91
N LYS A 603 -15.90 45.16 -6.00
CA LYS A 603 -17.20 45.85 -6.00
C LYS A 603 -18.38 44.91 -5.79
N ASP A 604 -18.36 43.71 -6.36
CA ASP A 604 -19.42 42.73 -6.17
C ASP A 604 -19.47 42.22 -4.73
N ILE A 605 -18.33 42.16 -4.04
CA ILE A 605 -18.25 41.85 -2.60
C ILE A 605 -18.85 43.00 -1.78
N TYR A 606 -18.47 44.25 -2.09
CA TYR A 606 -18.95 45.43 -1.39
C TYR A 606 -20.47 45.60 -1.50
N ASP A 607 -21.00 45.45 -2.72
CA ASP A 607 -22.43 45.48 -3.00
C ASP A 607 -23.21 44.36 -2.29
N LEU A 608 -22.60 43.18 -2.09
CA LEU A 608 -23.19 42.08 -1.35
C LEU A 608 -23.27 42.37 0.15
N TYR A 609 -22.24 43.04 0.71
CA TYR A 609 -22.23 43.46 2.12
C TYR A 609 -23.19 44.60 2.40
N GLU A 610 -23.37 45.53 1.46
CA GLU A 610 -24.28 46.67 1.64
C GLU A 610 -25.77 46.25 1.53
N LYS A 611 -26.06 45.17 0.79
CA LYS A 611 -27.44 44.72 0.50
C LYS A 611 -27.91 43.53 1.33
N ALA A 612 -27.04 42.85 2.07
CA ALA A 612 -27.39 41.75 2.94
C ALA A 612 -27.21 42.15 4.41
N ASP A 613 -28.18 41.81 5.27
CA ASP A 613 -28.09 41.94 6.74
C ASP A 613 -27.02 40.98 7.30
N LEU A 614 -25.75 41.25 7.01
CA LEU A 614 -24.59 40.55 7.52
C LEU A 614 -23.81 41.48 8.46
N ASP A 615 -23.25 40.87 9.49
CA ASP A 615 -22.70 41.52 10.68
C ASP A 615 -21.65 42.60 10.34
N MET A 616 -21.98 43.86 10.66
CA MET A 616 -21.18 45.08 10.39
C MET A 616 -19.73 45.00 10.92
N GLY A 617 -19.47 44.15 11.91
CA GLY A 617 -18.14 43.98 12.51
C GLY A 617 -17.08 43.42 11.57
N LEU A 618 -17.47 42.67 10.52
CA LEU A 618 -16.53 42.10 9.54
C LEU A 618 -16.09 43.12 8.48
N LEU A 619 -16.95 44.07 8.13
CA LEU A 619 -16.66 45.14 7.17
C LEU A 619 -15.60 46.12 7.72
N ASP A 620 -15.71 46.48 9.01
CA ASP A 620 -14.78 47.38 9.69
C ASP A 620 -13.35 46.82 9.79
N ILE A 621 -13.21 45.50 9.90
CA ILE A 621 -11.91 44.83 9.93
C ILE A 621 -11.27 44.89 8.53
N TRP A 622 -12.06 44.74 7.47
CA TRP A 622 -11.58 44.73 6.10
C TRP A 622 -11.13 46.12 5.60
N ILE A 623 -11.84 47.17 5.98
CA ILE A 623 -11.46 48.56 5.68
C ILE A 623 -10.17 48.96 6.42
N LYS A 624 -9.99 48.53 7.69
CA LYS A 624 -8.79 48.87 8.48
C LYS A 624 -7.50 48.21 8.01
N SER A 625 -7.57 47.11 7.23
CA SER A 625 -6.39 46.44 6.68
C SER A 625 -5.71 47.20 5.53
N ASN A 626 -6.41 48.10 4.84
CA ASN A 626 -5.87 48.80 3.67
C ASN A 626 -5.18 50.13 3.99
N ASP A 627 -5.34 50.68 5.20
CA ASP A 627 -4.82 52.01 5.57
C ASP A 627 -3.49 52.00 6.35
N LYS A 628 -2.62 51.00 6.14
CA LYS A 628 -1.27 51.01 6.71
C LYS A 628 -0.18 50.66 5.70
N GLN A 629 0.24 51.67 4.92
CA GLN A 629 1.63 52.21 4.87
C GLN A 629 1.86 52.96 3.55
N ILE A 630 1.52 54.25 3.54
CA ILE A 630 2.20 55.24 2.69
C ILE A 630 3.09 56.05 3.64
N ILE A 631 4.38 55.74 3.67
CA ILE A 631 5.39 56.62 4.29
C ILE A 631 5.79 57.64 3.21
N PRO A 632 5.74 58.95 3.48
CA PRO A 632 5.99 59.97 2.46
C PRO A 632 7.49 60.19 2.26
N GLU A 633 7.97 60.01 1.03
CA GLU A 633 9.27 60.54 0.61
C GLU A 633 9.19 62.06 0.45
N THR A 634 10.09 62.71 1.16
CA THR A 634 10.36 64.15 1.12
C THR A 634 11.09 64.47 -0.18
N ILE A 635 10.56 65.45 -0.92
CA ILE A 635 11.24 66.11 -2.03
C ILE A 635 12.22 67.13 -1.42
N ASP A 636 13.49 67.09 -1.80
CA ASP A 636 14.26 68.33 -1.95
C ASP A 636 15.29 68.21 -3.08
N GLN A 637 15.27 69.25 -3.93
CA GLN A 637 16.20 69.47 -5.03
C GLN A 637 17.43 70.24 -4.51
N SER A 638 18.61 69.87 -5.04
CA SER A 638 19.85 70.68 -5.12
C SER A 638 20.49 71.20 -3.82
N ILE A 639 21.59 70.57 -3.39
CA ILE A 639 23.00 70.97 -3.59
C ILE A 639 23.89 69.74 -3.36
#